data_AF-A0A351TSL3-F1
#
_entry.id   AF-A0A351TSL3-F1
#
_cell.length_a   1.000
_cell.length_b   1.000
_cell.length_c   1.000
_cell.angle_alpha   90.00
_cell.angle_beta   90.00
_cell.angle_gamma   90.00
#
_symmetry.space_group_name_H-M   'P 1'
#
loop_
_entity.id
_entity.type
_entity.pdbx_description
1 polymer ?
#
loop_
_entity_poly.entity_id
_entity_poly.type
_entity_poly.pdbx_seq_one_letter_code
_entity_poly.pdbx_strand_id
1 'polypeptide(L)'
;MKKGISTFTRKMLFFLSMLGCMCLAGCSGKEEGNPAGDSGGGSEETEASTVQAEPDSRGDMRELSSAEEVLFPWKEGYILGIQFFQGEAIQLRGVGVTGAMDIYLDRADGSSELLYEDLPDVAYDTNIHHNLNEWYMVQDGSMYCIARDSKASGCSLTKRDTQGNVLYTVQLDLAIYDICQLAGGEVIVLQRDNLDYVNSKPRLGELDQATGTVRELSQVKAEWGDYVGAGAESLLILNSREGVAEVSMQDGTRNYIMDFLGTTYGIDTGKLKGWVRDVRVTEDGGAELLWHTVDDEGMKETLAWKQVDKIPVVMRGFHFNNLWIKDAVAAFNRSNDTYFITLEAAEDDLDDFTTQTSVQIAAGKGPDLLYGEILSDSIQGMLDKGGFEDLAPYMAASGIKEEDYFPIAFSTWRRDEEIYGINVTVSTIRYMMDVSVLGNGAGEPDIGTLVDALYAYEDRAMYMQYYGSGAILNMFLEGSEDLWGMVDWEQGNCDFSGELFAKMLEVAKRYAYDEYQDYPVLAEDVYGEDLFSFLPPSLMEQMGKVQVGILFDDGCYPRQNTTTQILSINANSSRKQGAWEFIAFLLGEEGQQWLTGPGYNELPVHRKTFQNKIETELKKAGGGGGMTTLRVPYTNYVDGKYVSEYREFPLEDVNGEWVEAYTQMAEETRPLPVRTEPILDIILDEAEDYFNGMKSVEEVVQVMENRVRLYMNENAIK
;
A
#
# COMPACT_ATOMS: atom_id res chain seq x y z
N MET A 1 -12.33 -34.81 14.94
CA MET A 1 -13.54 -34.18 14.37
C MET A 1 -13.46 -32.69 14.59
N LYS A 2 -12.97 -31.96 13.60
CA LYS A 2 -13.14 -30.51 13.36
C LYS A 2 -12.40 -30.27 12.04
N LYS A 3 -13.20 -30.20 10.98
CA LYS A 3 -12.80 -29.85 9.60
C LYS A 3 -13.42 -28.47 9.37
N GLY A 4 -12.66 -27.59 8.74
CA GLY A 4 -13.17 -26.36 8.15
C GLY A 4 -12.34 -25.16 8.58
N ILE A 5 -11.74 -24.50 7.58
CA ILE A 5 -10.96 -23.26 7.58
C ILE A 5 -9.46 -23.54 7.33
N SER A 6 -9.12 -23.87 6.08
CA SER A 6 -7.79 -23.59 5.49
C SER A 6 -7.86 -23.47 3.95
N THR A 7 -9.01 -23.05 3.40
CA THR A 7 -9.31 -23.15 1.96
C THR A 7 -9.41 -21.79 1.25
N PHE A 8 -8.70 -20.76 1.75
CA PHE A 8 -8.67 -19.45 1.09
C PHE A 8 -7.30 -19.12 0.49
N THR A 9 -6.19 -19.56 1.10
CA THR A 9 -4.82 -19.35 0.56
C THR A 9 -4.37 -20.39 -0.47
N ARG A 10 -5.22 -21.37 -0.80
CA ARG A 10 -4.88 -22.49 -1.73
C ARG A 10 -5.53 -22.38 -3.12
N LYS A 11 -6.32 -21.33 -3.38
CA LYS A 11 -6.99 -21.11 -4.67
C LYS A 11 -6.23 -20.20 -5.64
N MET A 12 -5.12 -19.61 -5.21
CA MET A 12 -4.32 -18.69 -6.03
C MET A 12 -3.23 -19.40 -6.86
N LEU A 13 -3.10 -20.74 -6.76
CA LEU A 13 -2.09 -21.51 -7.51
C LEU A 13 -2.63 -22.77 -8.24
N PHE A 14 -3.94 -22.98 -8.37
CA PHE A 14 -4.47 -24.28 -8.85
C PHE A 14 -5.61 -24.24 -9.87
N PHE A 15 -5.86 -23.12 -10.56
CA PHE A 15 -6.87 -23.04 -11.64
C PHE A 15 -6.29 -22.85 -13.06
N LEU A 16 -5.07 -23.34 -13.30
CA LEU A 16 -4.42 -23.30 -14.63
C LEU A 16 -4.18 -24.67 -15.28
N SER A 17 -4.79 -25.76 -14.79
CA SER A 17 -4.68 -27.07 -15.43
C SER A 17 -5.99 -27.86 -15.45
N MET A 18 -6.90 -27.48 -16.36
CA MET A 18 -7.72 -28.39 -17.19
C MET A 18 -8.95 -27.66 -17.74
N LEU A 19 -8.82 -27.03 -18.90
CA LEU A 19 -9.90 -27.00 -19.90
C LEU A 19 -9.33 -26.63 -21.27
N GLY A 20 -8.46 -27.50 -21.79
CA GLY A 20 -7.85 -27.34 -23.11
C GLY A 20 -7.53 -28.70 -23.72
N CYS A 21 -8.57 -29.50 -24.00
CA CYS A 21 -8.63 -30.51 -25.06
C CYS A 21 -9.78 -31.49 -24.80
N MET A 22 -10.94 -31.27 -25.44
CA MET A 22 -11.71 -32.37 -26.02
C MET A 22 -12.77 -31.84 -26.99
N CYS A 23 -12.55 -32.19 -28.27
CA CYS A 23 -13.48 -32.31 -29.40
C CYS A 23 -13.07 -31.43 -30.58
N LEU A 24 -12.42 -32.03 -31.58
CA LEU A 24 -12.97 -32.26 -32.93
C LEU A 24 -11.88 -32.79 -33.88
N ALA A 25 -11.74 -34.12 -33.93
CA ALA A 25 -11.54 -34.83 -35.19
C ALA A 25 -12.87 -35.55 -35.42
N GLY A 26 -13.57 -35.49 -36.55
CA GLY A 26 -13.27 -35.09 -37.92
C GLY A 26 -14.16 -36.00 -38.78
N CYS A 27 -14.75 -35.50 -39.87
CA CYS A 27 -15.12 -36.31 -41.04
C CYS A 27 -15.76 -35.42 -42.13
N SER A 28 -15.18 -35.51 -43.33
CA SER A 28 -15.80 -35.53 -44.68
C SER A 28 -17.20 -34.91 -44.83
N GLY A 29 -17.46 -33.97 -45.74
CA GLY A 29 -17.12 -34.01 -47.16
C GLY A 29 -18.29 -34.54 -47.99
N LYS A 30 -18.98 -33.61 -48.67
CA LYS A 30 -19.99 -33.74 -49.75
C LYS A 30 -21.41 -34.23 -49.37
N GLU A 31 -22.42 -33.39 -49.61
CA GLU A 31 -23.28 -33.43 -50.82
C GLU A 31 -24.28 -32.25 -50.87
N GLU A 32 -24.67 -31.92 -52.10
CA GLU A 32 -25.51 -30.81 -52.56
C GLU A 32 -27.00 -30.97 -52.20
N GLY A 33 -27.75 -29.86 -52.16
CA GLY A 33 -29.21 -29.90 -52.35
C GLY A 33 -30.01 -28.75 -51.72
N ASN A 34 -30.22 -27.67 -52.46
CA ASN A 34 -31.36 -26.75 -52.30
C ASN A 34 -32.66 -27.50 -52.74
N PRO A 35 -33.92 -27.16 -52.35
CA PRO A 35 -34.45 -25.79 -52.38
C PRO A 35 -35.50 -25.36 -51.32
N ALA A 36 -35.66 -24.04 -51.22
CA ALA A 36 -36.90 -23.27 -51.04
C ALA A 36 -37.73 -23.40 -49.74
N GLY A 37 -37.91 -22.26 -49.08
CA GLY A 37 -38.89 -22.04 -48.02
C GLY A 37 -38.90 -20.58 -47.57
N ASP A 38 -39.53 -19.74 -48.38
CA ASP A 38 -39.78 -18.31 -48.16
C ASP A 38 -40.73 -18.07 -46.97
N SER A 39 -40.33 -17.23 -46.00
CA SER A 39 -41.23 -16.34 -45.25
C SER A 39 -40.42 -15.39 -44.37
N GLY A 40 -40.66 -14.09 -44.57
CA GLY A 40 -39.83 -13.00 -44.09
C GLY A 40 -40.08 -12.52 -42.65
N GLY A 41 -39.19 -11.62 -42.26
CA GLY A 41 -39.24 -10.85 -41.02
C GLY A 41 -37.89 -10.18 -40.83
N GLY A 42 -37.78 -8.91 -41.22
CA GLY A 42 -36.52 -8.17 -41.28
C GLY A 42 -35.86 -7.94 -39.93
N SER A 43 -34.54 -7.84 -39.96
CA SER A 43 -33.73 -7.10 -38.99
C SER A 43 -32.58 -6.47 -39.75
N GLU A 44 -32.45 -5.16 -39.57
CA GLU A 44 -31.56 -4.24 -40.26
C GLU A 44 -30.08 -4.63 -40.14
N GLU A 45 -29.37 -4.45 -41.25
CA GLU A 45 -27.93 -4.28 -41.31
C GLU A 45 -27.50 -3.16 -40.34
N THR A 46 -26.55 -3.45 -39.46
CA THR A 46 -25.74 -2.39 -38.84
C THR A 46 -24.37 -2.43 -39.50
N GLU A 47 -24.25 -1.64 -40.56
CA GLU A 47 -22.96 -1.26 -41.14
C GLU A 47 -22.12 -0.47 -40.14
N ALA A 48 -20.83 -0.58 -40.38
CA ALA A 48 -19.74 -0.03 -39.63
C ALA A 48 -19.67 1.50 -39.59
N SER A 49 -18.86 1.94 -38.62
CA SER A 49 -18.17 3.23 -38.48
C SER A 49 -18.90 4.33 -37.70
N THR A 50 -18.35 4.63 -36.54
CA THR A 50 -17.99 6.01 -36.20
C THR A 50 -16.69 5.98 -35.41
N VAL A 51 -15.64 6.46 -36.06
CA VAL A 51 -14.43 6.99 -35.42
C VAL A 51 -14.89 8.09 -34.46
N GLN A 52 -14.85 7.84 -33.15
CA GLN A 52 -14.96 8.91 -32.18
C GLN A 52 -13.57 9.51 -32.00
N ALA A 53 -13.44 10.75 -32.45
CA ALA A 53 -12.40 11.65 -32.00
C ALA A 53 -12.48 11.75 -30.46
N GLU A 54 -11.32 11.81 -29.81
CA GLU A 54 -11.22 12.07 -28.38
C GLU A 54 -12.11 13.27 -28.00
N PRO A 55 -12.93 13.17 -26.94
CA PRO A 55 -13.65 14.33 -26.45
C PRO A 55 -12.61 15.36 -26.01
N ASP A 56 -12.80 16.61 -26.43
CA ASP A 56 -12.11 17.78 -25.87
C ASP A 56 -12.32 17.75 -24.34
N SER A 57 -11.34 17.25 -23.59
CA SER A 57 -11.44 16.82 -22.19
C SER A 57 -11.54 17.95 -21.16
N ARG A 58 -11.87 19.16 -21.62
CA ARG A 58 -12.09 20.34 -20.76
C ARG A 58 -13.48 20.40 -20.12
N GLY A 59 -14.38 19.48 -20.47
CA GLY A 59 -15.83 19.63 -20.23
C GLY A 59 -16.31 19.54 -18.78
N ASP A 60 -15.81 18.60 -17.96
CA ASP A 60 -16.40 18.31 -16.63
C ASP A 60 -15.36 17.88 -15.59
N MET A 61 -14.15 18.46 -15.63
CA MET A 61 -13.13 18.14 -14.64
C MET A 61 -13.46 18.75 -13.28
N ARG A 62 -13.39 17.90 -12.25
CA ARG A 62 -13.69 18.29 -10.87
C ARG A 62 -12.61 17.79 -9.93
N GLU A 63 -12.23 18.63 -8.97
CA GLU A 63 -11.37 18.25 -7.84
C GLU A 63 -12.24 18.22 -6.58
N LEU A 64 -11.95 17.27 -5.69
CA LEU A 64 -12.57 17.26 -4.38
C LEU A 64 -11.91 18.31 -3.50
N SER A 65 -12.70 19.26 -3.03
CA SER A 65 -12.22 20.28 -2.11
C SER A 65 -12.75 20.04 -0.70
N SER A 66 -11.91 20.35 0.29
CA SER A 66 -12.26 20.29 1.70
C SER A 66 -12.27 21.71 2.31
N ALA A 67 -13.23 21.96 3.18
CA ALA A 67 -13.31 23.17 4.01
C ALA A 67 -13.64 22.79 5.46
N GLU A 68 -12.89 23.33 6.40
CA GLU A 68 -12.99 23.00 7.82
C GLU A 68 -13.59 24.16 8.62
N GLU A 69 -14.48 23.84 9.56
CA GLU A 69 -15.16 24.79 10.43
C GLU A 69 -15.26 24.21 11.86
N VAL A 70 -14.70 24.89 12.85
CA VAL A 70 -14.90 24.53 14.26
C VAL A 70 -16.31 24.95 14.68
N LEU A 71 -17.19 23.96 14.88
CA LEU A 71 -18.57 24.20 15.31
C LEU A 71 -18.67 24.29 16.84
N PHE A 72 -17.86 23.49 17.53
CA PHE A 72 -17.86 23.37 18.99
C PHE A 72 -16.44 23.61 19.50
N PRO A 73 -16.05 24.88 19.72
CA PRO A 73 -14.74 25.18 20.30
C PRO A 73 -14.64 24.61 21.71
N TRP A 74 -13.40 24.40 22.17
CA TRP A 74 -13.16 23.86 23.50
C TRP A 74 -13.91 24.64 24.59
N LYS A 75 -14.56 23.90 25.50
CA LYS A 75 -15.28 24.40 26.67
C LYS A 75 -14.96 23.49 27.87
N GLU A 76 -15.15 24.01 29.08
CA GLU A 76 -15.04 23.19 30.29
C GLU A 76 -15.94 21.95 30.20
N GLY A 77 -15.36 20.79 30.53
CA GLY A 77 -16.00 19.49 30.42
C GLY A 77 -15.25 18.57 29.45
N TYR A 78 -15.94 17.54 28.99
CA TYR A 78 -15.43 16.52 28.09
C TYR A 78 -16.43 16.21 26.98
N ILE A 79 -15.94 16.04 25.75
CA ILE A 79 -16.78 15.62 24.62
C ILE A 79 -17.15 14.15 24.77
N LEU A 80 -18.45 13.87 24.91
CA LEU A 80 -19.02 12.53 25.02
C LEU A 80 -19.43 11.96 23.66
N GLY A 81 -19.85 12.82 22.73
CA GLY A 81 -20.27 12.42 21.39
C GLY A 81 -20.55 13.62 20.50
N ILE A 82 -20.37 13.44 19.19
CA ILE A 82 -20.68 14.44 18.16
C ILE A 82 -21.40 13.71 17.05
N GLN A 83 -22.54 14.24 16.58
CA GLN A 83 -23.32 13.58 15.54
C GLN A 83 -24.22 14.58 14.80
N PHE A 84 -24.76 14.15 13.66
CA PHE A 84 -25.93 14.75 13.07
C PHE A 84 -27.20 14.23 13.76
N PHE A 85 -28.03 15.14 14.23
CA PHE A 85 -29.29 14.84 14.89
C PHE A 85 -30.38 15.77 14.38
N GLN A 86 -31.45 15.20 13.84
CA GLN A 86 -32.59 15.95 13.26
C GLN A 86 -32.19 17.04 12.26
N GLY A 87 -31.12 16.78 11.48
CA GLY A 87 -30.62 17.69 10.44
C GLY A 87 -29.55 18.69 10.90
N GLU A 88 -29.28 18.78 12.20
CA GLU A 88 -28.29 19.69 12.78
C GLU A 88 -27.09 18.91 13.34
N ALA A 89 -25.91 19.54 13.35
CA ALA A 89 -24.78 19.00 14.10
C ALA A 89 -24.97 19.32 15.59
N ILE A 90 -24.78 18.32 16.45
CA ILE A 90 -24.86 18.45 17.91
C ILE A 90 -23.61 17.87 18.57
N GLN A 91 -23.32 18.35 19.77
CA GLN A 91 -22.30 17.79 20.66
C GLN A 91 -22.87 17.51 22.04
N LEU A 92 -22.61 16.32 22.57
CA LEU A 92 -22.87 15.95 23.95
C LEU A 92 -21.61 16.23 24.78
N ARG A 93 -21.74 17.05 25.82
CA ARG A 93 -20.62 17.43 26.69
C ARG A 93 -20.93 17.14 28.16
N GLY A 94 -20.04 16.44 28.83
CA GLY A 94 -20.12 16.17 30.27
C GLY A 94 -19.30 17.17 31.08
N VAL A 95 -19.87 17.77 32.12
CA VAL A 95 -19.18 18.70 33.03
C VAL A 95 -19.27 18.14 34.45
N GLY A 96 -18.13 18.00 35.12
CA GLY A 96 -18.05 17.44 36.47
C GLY A 96 -16.92 16.43 36.61
N VAL A 97 -17.12 15.44 37.48
CA VAL A 97 -16.13 14.39 37.76
C VAL A 97 -16.66 13.03 37.32
N THR A 98 -15.77 12.15 36.91
CA THR A 98 -16.12 10.75 36.60
C THR A 98 -16.90 10.13 37.77
N GLY A 99 -18.10 9.60 37.46
CA GLY A 99 -19.06 9.06 38.42
C GLY A 99 -20.34 9.90 38.60
N ALA A 100 -20.27 11.21 38.39
CA ALA A 100 -21.46 12.09 38.39
C ALA A 100 -21.18 13.39 37.59
N MET A 101 -21.94 13.61 36.52
CA MET A 101 -21.72 14.73 35.59
C MET A 101 -23.02 15.40 35.15
N ASP A 102 -22.96 16.72 34.99
CA ASP A 102 -23.96 17.46 34.23
C ASP A 102 -23.75 17.21 32.73
N ILE A 103 -24.80 16.88 32.01
CA ILE A 103 -24.73 16.57 30.58
C ILE A 103 -25.41 17.69 29.79
N TYR A 104 -24.67 18.28 28.86
CA TYR A 104 -25.11 19.37 28.01
C TYR A 104 -25.26 18.90 26.56
N LEU A 105 -26.27 19.43 25.89
CA LEU A 105 -26.43 19.41 24.45
C LEU A 105 -26.00 20.76 23.89
N ASP A 106 -24.83 20.79 23.27
CA ASP A 106 -24.31 21.96 22.56
C ASP A 106 -24.79 21.92 21.09
N ARG A 107 -25.20 23.07 20.56
CA ARG A 107 -25.62 23.23 19.15
C ARG A 107 -24.68 24.17 18.41
N ALA A 108 -24.60 24.02 17.08
CA ALA A 108 -23.69 24.78 16.23
C ALA A 108 -23.94 26.30 16.24
N ASP A 109 -25.14 26.76 16.65
CA ASP A 109 -25.45 28.18 16.85
C ASP A 109 -24.84 28.78 18.13
N GLY A 110 -24.12 27.95 18.91
CA GLY A 110 -23.48 28.31 20.17
C GLY A 110 -24.36 28.14 21.41
N SER A 111 -25.64 27.77 21.24
CA SER A 111 -26.53 27.47 22.36
C SER A 111 -26.15 26.17 23.07
N SER A 112 -26.45 26.09 24.36
CA SER A 112 -26.15 24.93 25.21
C SER A 112 -27.34 24.68 26.13
N GLU A 113 -27.83 23.45 26.16
CA GLU A 113 -28.97 23.01 26.94
C GLU A 113 -28.53 21.95 27.95
N LEU A 114 -28.81 22.16 29.24
CA LEU A 114 -28.60 21.14 30.26
C LEU A 114 -29.65 20.03 30.07
N LEU A 115 -29.23 18.85 29.65
CA LEU A 115 -30.10 17.67 29.50
C LEU A 115 -30.30 16.96 30.82
N TYR A 116 -29.21 16.74 31.56
CA TYR A 116 -29.20 16.01 32.82
C TYR A 116 -28.33 16.74 33.85
N GLU A 117 -28.88 16.98 35.02
CA GLU A 117 -28.16 17.52 36.18
C GLU A 117 -27.67 16.35 37.04
N ASP A 118 -26.38 16.36 37.43
CA ASP A 118 -25.75 15.37 38.32
C ASP A 118 -26.03 13.91 37.93
N LEU A 119 -25.91 13.58 36.64
CA LEU A 119 -26.22 12.25 36.12
C LEU A 119 -25.22 11.22 36.67
N PRO A 120 -25.67 10.20 37.42
CA PRO A 120 -24.77 9.23 38.03
C PRO A 120 -24.28 8.18 37.03
N ASP A 121 -23.21 7.49 37.40
CA ASP A 121 -22.63 6.37 36.66
C ASP A 121 -22.14 6.75 35.25
N VAL A 122 -21.63 7.98 35.12
CA VAL A 122 -20.98 8.47 33.90
C VAL A 122 -19.47 8.23 34.02
N ALA A 123 -18.96 7.29 33.24
CA ALA A 123 -17.53 7.04 33.10
C ALA A 123 -16.97 7.81 31.90
N TYR A 124 -15.80 8.44 32.07
CA TYR A 124 -15.08 9.09 30.99
C TYR A 124 -13.57 8.92 31.17
N ASP A 125 -12.87 8.65 30.08
CA ASP A 125 -11.41 8.63 30.01
C ASP A 125 -10.91 10.01 29.58
N THR A 126 -10.15 10.66 30.46
CA THR A 126 -9.58 11.98 30.21
C THR A 126 -8.51 11.98 29.12
N ASN A 127 -8.01 10.81 28.69
CA ASN A 127 -7.09 10.74 27.56
C ASN A 127 -7.85 10.57 26.25
N ILE A 128 -8.08 11.70 25.57
CA ILE A 128 -8.74 11.75 24.27
C ILE A 128 -8.13 10.75 23.28
N HIS A 129 -6.81 10.55 23.29
CA HIS A 129 -6.10 9.65 22.38
C HIS A 129 -6.55 8.18 22.44
N HIS A 130 -7.23 7.76 23.50
CA HIS A 130 -7.68 6.38 23.63
C HIS A 130 -9.05 6.11 22.99
N ASN A 131 -9.85 7.15 22.67
CA ASN A 131 -11.20 7.01 22.08
C ASN A 131 -12.07 5.93 22.79
N LEU A 132 -12.12 5.94 24.13
CA LEU A 132 -12.77 4.88 24.91
C LEU A 132 -14.25 5.10 25.19
N ASN A 133 -14.77 6.32 25.02
CA ASN A 133 -16.15 6.66 25.36
C ASN A 133 -16.84 7.33 24.19
N GLU A 134 -18.08 6.93 23.93
CA GLU A 134 -18.91 7.51 22.87
C GLU A 134 -20.37 7.45 23.26
N TRP A 135 -21.07 8.57 23.11
CA TRP A 135 -22.50 8.70 23.39
C TRP A 135 -23.22 9.03 22.09
N TYR A 136 -24.34 8.34 21.85
CA TYR A 136 -25.17 8.51 20.66
C TYR A 136 -26.63 8.73 21.04
N MET A 137 -27.20 9.84 20.58
CA MET A 137 -28.59 10.22 20.74
C MET A 137 -29.43 9.69 19.58
N VAL A 138 -30.45 8.90 19.92
CA VAL A 138 -31.41 8.29 19.00
C VAL A 138 -32.54 9.27 18.71
N GLN A 139 -33.23 9.17 17.57
CA GLN A 139 -34.27 10.12 17.13
C GLN A 139 -35.40 10.39 18.14
N ASP A 140 -35.68 9.45 19.04
CA ASP A 140 -36.66 9.62 20.12
C ASP A 140 -36.12 10.37 21.36
N GLY A 141 -34.86 10.78 21.34
CA GLY A 141 -34.13 11.48 22.39
C GLY A 141 -33.48 10.55 23.44
N SER A 142 -33.66 9.24 23.33
CA SER A 142 -32.98 8.27 24.20
C SER A 142 -31.51 8.10 23.78
N MET A 143 -30.64 7.63 24.68
CA MET A 143 -29.19 7.63 24.43
C MET A 143 -28.55 6.25 24.59
N TYR A 144 -27.57 5.96 23.74
CA TYR A 144 -26.61 4.88 23.92
C TYR A 144 -25.30 5.46 24.47
N CYS A 145 -24.81 4.89 25.57
CA CYS A 145 -23.53 5.24 26.18
C CYS A 145 -22.60 4.03 26.01
N ILE A 146 -21.53 4.18 25.24
CA ILE A 146 -20.55 3.13 24.93
C ILE A 146 -19.28 3.42 25.74
N ALA A 147 -18.85 2.43 26.52
CA ALA A 147 -17.59 2.47 27.27
C ALA A 147 -16.73 1.26 26.90
N ARG A 148 -15.58 1.53 26.27
CA ARG A 148 -14.61 0.53 25.80
C ARG A 148 -13.54 0.35 26.87
N ASP A 149 -13.06 -0.87 27.03
CA ASP A 149 -11.95 -1.15 27.94
C ASP A 149 -10.69 -1.43 27.13
N SER A 150 -9.69 -0.54 27.22
CA SER A 150 -8.35 -0.73 26.62
C SER A 150 -7.67 -2.07 26.96
N LYS A 151 -8.16 -2.79 27.98
CA LYS A 151 -7.63 -4.07 28.47
C LYS A 151 -8.60 -5.25 28.29
N ALA A 152 -9.72 -5.07 27.59
CA ALA A 152 -10.66 -6.16 27.26
C ALA A 152 -11.07 -6.10 25.78
N SER A 153 -11.51 -7.21 25.20
CA SER A 153 -11.90 -7.28 23.77
C SER A 153 -13.15 -6.46 23.43
N GLY A 154 -14.01 -6.25 24.42
CA GLY A 154 -15.38 -5.80 24.27
C GLY A 154 -15.66 -4.37 24.72
N CYS A 155 -16.95 -4.07 24.90
CA CYS A 155 -17.41 -2.82 25.51
C CYS A 155 -18.66 -3.02 26.36
N SER A 156 -18.89 -2.08 27.28
CA SER A 156 -20.18 -1.93 27.93
C SER A 156 -21.06 -0.98 27.11
N LEU A 157 -22.31 -1.40 26.87
CA LEU A 157 -23.34 -0.57 26.24
C LEU A 157 -24.47 -0.32 27.24
N THR A 158 -24.74 0.94 27.53
CA THR A 158 -25.86 1.35 28.39
C THR A 158 -26.88 2.14 27.57
N LYS A 159 -28.15 1.75 27.66
CA LYS A 159 -29.27 2.49 27.08
C LYS A 159 -29.95 3.31 28.17
N ARG A 160 -30.12 4.61 27.94
CA ARG A 160 -30.86 5.54 28.82
C ARG A 160 -32.09 6.09 28.12
N ASP A 161 -33.17 6.30 28.87
CA ASP A 161 -34.36 7.01 28.40
C ASP A 161 -34.12 8.53 28.30
N THR A 162 -35.13 9.28 27.86
CA THR A 162 -35.05 10.74 27.73
C THR A 162 -34.89 11.48 29.06
N GLN A 163 -35.14 10.81 30.20
CA GLN A 163 -34.94 11.34 31.55
C GLN A 163 -33.58 10.92 32.15
N GLY A 164 -32.75 10.18 31.39
CA GLY A 164 -31.43 9.73 31.83
C GLY A 164 -31.47 8.44 32.67
N ASN A 165 -32.62 7.81 32.87
CA ASN A 165 -32.70 6.55 33.61
C ASN A 165 -32.13 5.41 32.75
N VAL A 166 -31.35 4.53 33.38
CA VAL A 166 -30.82 3.33 32.73
C VAL A 166 -31.96 2.34 32.46
N LEU A 167 -32.19 2.03 31.18
CA LEU A 167 -33.12 0.99 30.75
C LEU A 167 -32.46 -0.39 30.82
N TYR A 168 -31.21 -0.48 30.34
CA TYR A 168 -30.37 -1.66 30.48
C TYR A 168 -28.88 -1.29 30.32
N THR A 169 -28.03 -2.18 30.85
CA THR A 169 -26.60 -2.23 30.56
C THR A 169 -26.24 -3.65 30.16
N VAL A 170 -25.56 -3.79 29.03
CA VAL A 170 -25.05 -5.08 28.54
C VAL A 170 -23.54 -5.02 28.37
N GLN A 171 -22.90 -6.18 28.53
CA GLN A 171 -21.50 -6.37 28.16
C GLN A 171 -21.46 -7.11 26.83
N LEU A 172 -20.77 -6.54 25.85
CA LEU A 172 -20.60 -7.10 24.52
C LEU A 172 -19.19 -7.65 24.40
N ASP A 173 -19.04 -8.81 23.76
CA ASP A 173 -17.73 -9.45 23.55
C ASP A 173 -16.85 -8.67 22.56
N LEU A 174 -17.47 -7.92 21.66
CA LEU A 174 -16.83 -7.01 20.71
C LEU A 174 -17.11 -5.57 21.09
N ALA A 175 -16.10 -4.70 20.94
CA ALA A 175 -16.26 -3.28 21.17
C ALA A 175 -16.99 -2.64 19.99
N ILE A 176 -17.99 -1.81 20.29
CA ILE A 176 -18.62 -0.92 19.30
C ILE A 176 -17.68 0.24 19.07
N TYR A 177 -17.32 0.45 17.81
CA TYR A 177 -16.40 1.49 17.38
C TYR A 177 -17.06 2.72 16.77
N ASP A 178 -18.24 2.52 16.19
CA ASP A 178 -19.05 3.55 15.57
C ASP A 178 -20.52 3.10 15.55
N ILE A 179 -21.45 4.04 15.48
CA ILE A 179 -22.89 3.81 15.63
C ILE A 179 -23.71 4.85 14.84
N CYS A 180 -24.72 4.39 14.10
CA CYS A 180 -25.66 5.28 13.43
C CYS A 180 -27.10 4.73 13.49
N GLN A 181 -28.09 5.60 13.34
CA GLN A 181 -29.49 5.22 13.19
C GLN A 181 -30.00 5.57 11.80
N LEU A 182 -30.52 4.57 11.08
CA LEU A 182 -31.11 4.74 9.75
C LEU A 182 -32.49 5.39 9.82
N ALA A 183 -32.97 5.92 8.70
CA ALA A 183 -34.28 6.57 8.61
C ALA A 183 -35.46 5.64 8.98
N GLY A 184 -35.31 4.32 8.79
CA GLY A 184 -36.28 3.30 9.21
C GLY A 184 -36.30 3.04 10.74
N GLY A 185 -35.35 3.61 11.47
CA GLY A 185 -35.20 3.49 12.92
C GLY A 185 -34.23 2.40 13.37
N GLU A 186 -33.73 1.56 12.46
CA GLU A 186 -32.70 0.56 12.72
C GLU A 186 -31.42 1.23 13.23
N VAL A 187 -30.78 0.62 14.23
CA VAL A 187 -29.51 1.11 14.79
C VAL A 187 -28.41 0.17 14.35
N ILE A 188 -27.46 0.68 13.59
CA ILE A 188 -26.34 -0.06 13.03
C ILE A 188 -25.08 0.30 13.83
N VAL A 189 -24.27 -0.72 14.11
CA VAL A 189 -23.00 -0.58 14.83
C VAL A 189 -21.86 -1.20 14.04
N LEU A 190 -20.71 -0.55 14.06
CA LEU A 190 -19.44 -1.13 13.62
C LEU A 190 -18.73 -1.71 14.83
N GLN A 191 -18.32 -2.98 14.77
CA GLN A 191 -17.72 -3.70 15.88
C GLN A 191 -16.38 -4.34 15.51
N ARG A 192 -15.46 -4.43 16.47
CA ARG A 192 -14.22 -5.20 16.36
C ARG A 192 -13.69 -5.62 17.74
N ASP A 193 -12.74 -6.54 17.75
CA ASP A 193 -12.02 -6.92 18.98
C ASP A 193 -10.98 -5.84 19.31
N ASN A 194 -11.02 -5.35 20.55
CA ASN A 194 -10.17 -4.27 21.02
C ASN A 194 -8.76 -4.71 21.46
N LEU A 195 -8.51 -6.01 21.69
CA LEU A 195 -7.21 -6.53 22.13
C LEU A 195 -6.38 -7.19 21.03
N ASP A 196 -7.04 -7.72 20.00
CA ASP A 196 -6.37 -8.44 18.91
C ASP A 196 -6.47 -7.67 17.59
N TYR A 197 -5.86 -6.48 17.56
CA TYR A 197 -5.88 -5.62 16.36
C TYR A 197 -5.37 -6.33 15.11
N VAL A 198 -4.37 -7.21 15.26
CA VAL A 198 -3.71 -7.88 14.14
C VAL A 198 -4.61 -8.95 13.50
N ASN A 199 -5.39 -9.70 14.29
CA ASN A 199 -6.21 -10.79 13.76
C ASN A 199 -7.72 -10.50 13.74
N SER A 200 -8.17 -9.41 14.36
CA SER A 200 -9.58 -9.02 14.34
C SER A 200 -9.98 -8.44 12.99
N LYS A 201 -11.22 -8.72 12.57
CA LYS A 201 -11.83 -8.10 11.40
C LYS A 201 -13.03 -7.26 11.85
N PRO A 202 -13.14 -6.01 11.38
CA PRO A 202 -14.34 -5.20 11.58
C PRO A 202 -15.58 -5.94 11.06
N ARG A 203 -16.73 -5.71 11.71
CA ARG A 203 -18.02 -6.28 11.33
C ARG A 203 -19.13 -5.29 11.60
N LEU A 204 -20.15 -5.31 10.75
CA LEU A 204 -21.39 -4.57 11.01
C LEU A 204 -22.38 -5.43 11.77
N GLY A 205 -23.18 -4.79 12.61
CA GLY A 205 -24.27 -5.42 13.32
C GLY A 205 -25.47 -4.50 13.44
N GLU A 206 -26.65 -5.10 13.52
CA GLU A 206 -27.88 -4.41 13.88
C GLU A 206 -28.11 -4.60 15.38
N LEU A 207 -28.28 -3.49 16.09
CA LEU A 207 -28.54 -3.47 17.53
C LEU A 207 -30.03 -3.70 17.80
N ASP A 208 -30.35 -4.75 18.56
CA ASP A 208 -31.68 -4.93 19.11
C ASP A 208 -31.90 -3.88 20.21
N GLN A 209 -32.73 -2.88 19.91
CA GLN A 209 -32.90 -1.71 20.77
C GLN A 209 -33.53 -2.03 22.13
N ALA A 210 -34.25 -3.15 22.26
CA ALA A 210 -34.90 -3.55 23.51
C ALA A 210 -33.97 -4.31 24.45
N THR A 211 -32.99 -5.05 23.91
CA THR A 211 -32.11 -5.93 24.68
C THR A 211 -30.65 -5.49 24.72
N GLY A 212 -30.22 -4.63 23.79
CA GLY A 212 -28.82 -4.24 23.63
C GLY A 212 -27.94 -5.30 22.95
N THR A 213 -28.51 -6.44 22.55
CA THR A 213 -27.77 -7.48 21.83
C THR A 213 -27.54 -7.09 20.38
N VAL A 214 -26.44 -7.52 19.78
CA VAL A 214 -26.10 -7.18 18.40
C VAL A 214 -26.19 -8.41 17.51
N ARG A 215 -26.92 -8.29 16.41
CA ARG A 215 -27.02 -9.31 15.36
C ARG A 215 -26.08 -8.94 14.21
N GLU A 216 -25.08 -9.78 13.96
CA GLU A 216 -24.12 -9.56 12.87
C GLU A 216 -24.83 -9.49 11.50
N LEU A 217 -24.43 -8.53 10.68
CA LEU A 217 -24.88 -8.32 9.30
C LEU A 217 -23.84 -8.90 8.34
N SER A 218 -23.75 -10.23 8.31
CA SER A 218 -22.69 -10.94 7.58
C SER A 218 -22.75 -10.79 6.06
N GLN A 219 -23.87 -10.31 5.51
CA GLN A 219 -23.99 -9.97 4.10
C GLN A 219 -23.26 -8.67 3.72
N VAL A 220 -22.98 -7.79 4.69
CA VAL A 220 -22.22 -6.55 4.46
C VAL A 220 -20.84 -6.72 5.07
N LYS A 221 -19.82 -6.79 4.21
CA LYS A 221 -18.43 -6.88 4.66
C LYS A 221 -17.96 -5.51 5.13
N ALA A 222 -17.59 -5.42 6.40
CA ALA A 222 -16.91 -4.26 6.95
C ALA A 222 -15.39 -4.43 6.82
N GLU A 223 -14.70 -3.32 6.68
CA GLU A 223 -13.28 -3.24 6.41
C GLU A 223 -12.58 -2.28 7.36
N TRP A 224 -11.25 -2.37 7.41
CA TRP A 224 -10.46 -1.44 8.22
C TRP A 224 -10.57 -0.04 7.63
N GLY A 225 -10.85 0.94 8.48
CA GLY A 225 -11.04 2.33 8.08
C GLY A 225 -12.48 2.70 7.74
N ASP A 226 -13.43 1.77 7.85
CA ASP A 226 -14.85 2.09 7.75
C ASP A 226 -15.36 2.88 8.96
N TYR A 227 -16.27 3.80 8.68
CA TYR A 227 -17.14 4.54 9.61
C TYR A 227 -18.58 4.43 9.08
N VAL A 228 -19.57 4.44 9.96
CA VAL A 228 -20.98 4.31 9.59
C VAL A 228 -21.70 5.65 9.68
N GLY A 229 -22.60 5.90 8.74
CA GLY A 229 -23.47 7.07 8.76
C GLY A 229 -24.87 6.73 8.26
N ALA A 230 -25.81 7.62 8.52
CA ALA A 230 -27.19 7.48 8.06
C ALA A 230 -27.38 8.21 6.72
N GLY A 231 -27.64 7.46 5.65
CA GLY A 231 -28.06 8.02 4.36
C GLY A 231 -29.55 8.36 4.35
N ALA A 232 -30.02 8.94 3.25
CA ALA A 232 -31.43 9.31 3.10
C ALA A 232 -32.36 8.08 3.18
N GLU A 233 -31.95 6.96 2.55
CA GLU A 233 -32.73 5.71 2.53
C GLU A 233 -31.88 4.46 2.83
N SER A 234 -30.57 4.59 3.08
CA SER A 234 -29.63 3.47 3.19
C SER A 234 -28.53 3.72 4.22
N LEU A 235 -27.73 2.69 4.50
CA LEU A 235 -26.51 2.80 5.28
C LEU A 235 -25.42 3.50 4.44
N LEU A 236 -24.77 4.50 5.02
CA LEU A 236 -23.53 5.06 4.49
C LEU A 236 -22.35 4.36 5.14
N ILE A 237 -21.34 4.04 4.33
CA ILE A 237 -20.01 3.73 4.82
C ILE A 237 -19.07 4.81 4.29
N LEU A 238 -18.36 5.46 5.20
CA LEU A 238 -17.16 6.22 4.88
C LEU A 238 -15.96 5.30 5.12
N ASN A 239 -15.27 4.90 4.06
CA ASN A 239 -13.98 4.26 4.18
C ASN A 239 -12.87 5.31 4.05
N SER A 240 -11.97 5.36 5.04
CA SER A 240 -10.88 6.34 5.08
C SER A 240 -9.94 6.37 3.86
N ARG A 241 -9.90 5.28 3.08
CA ARG A 241 -9.07 5.15 1.87
C ARG A 241 -9.88 5.30 0.58
N GLU A 242 -11.07 4.71 0.54
CA GLU A 242 -11.86 4.59 -0.69
C GLU A 242 -12.87 5.72 -0.88
N GLY A 243 -13.43 6.27 0.20
CA GLY A 243 -14.41 7.34 0.13
C GLY A 243 -15.78 7.01 0.73
N VAL A 244 -16.80 7.72 0.29
CA VAL A 244 -18.17 7.59 0.81
C VAL A 244 -18.99 6.73 -0.15
N ALA A 245 -19.62 5.68 0.39
CA ALA A 245 -20.48 4.78 -0.35
C ALA A 245 -21.85 4.60 0.31
N GLU A 246 -22.88 4.50 -0.52
CA GLU A 246 -24.16 3.93 -0.10
C GLU A 246 -24.10 2.40 -0.20
N VAL A 247 -24.59 1.73 0.84
CA VAL A 247 -24.48 0.27 0.96
C VAL A 247 -25.83 -0.40 0.80
N SER A 248 -25.89 -1.36 -0.12
CA SER A 248 -27.02 -2.26 -0.25
C SER A 248 -27.04 -3.26 0.91
N MET A 249 -28.06 -3.14 1.77
CA MET A 249 -28.25 -4.06 2.91
C MET A 249 -28.64 -5.49 2.50
N GLN A 250 -28.92 -5.74 1.21
CA GLN A 250 -29.32 -7.05 0.68
C GLN A 250 -28.12 -7.95 0.38
N ASP A 251 -27.07 -7.39 -0.21
CA ASP A 251 -25.92 -8.12 -0.75
C ASP A 251 -24.56 -7.51 -0.36
N GLY A 252 -24.56 -6.37 0.34
CA GLY A 252 -23.35 -5.68 0.79
C GLY A 252 -22.65 -4.86 -0.29
N THR A 253 -23.23 -4.72 -1.48
CA THR A 253 -22.65 -3.93 -2.57
C THR A 253 -22.49 -2.47 -2.13
N ARG A 254 -21.27 -1.92 -2.30
CA ARG A 254 -20.93 -0.51 -2.05
C ARG A 254 -21.03 0.27 -3.35
N ASN A 255 -21.86 1.31 -3.37
CA ASN A 255 -21.94 2.26 -4.47
C ASN A 255 -21.29 3.57 -4.03
N TYR A 256 -20.05 3.82 -4.47
CA TYR A 256 -19.32 5.03 -4.12
C TYR A 256 -19.98 6.25 -4.76
N ILE A 257 -20.44 7.15 -3.90
CA ILE A 257 -20.97 8.46 -4.29
C ILE A 257 -19.84 9.51 -4.33
N MET A 258 -18.76 9.24 -3.61
CA MET A 258 -17.56 10.07 -3.58
C MET A 258 -16.35 9.15 -3.43
N ASP A 259 -15.57 9.02 -4.51
CA ASP A 259 -14.31 8.28 -4.52
C ASP A 259 -13.17 9.19 -4.04
N PHE A 260 -12.33 8.67 -3.16
CA PHE A 260 -11.10 9.35 -2.71
C PHE A 260 -9.86 8.85 -3.45
N LEU A 261 -9.83 7.62 -3.97
CA LEU A 261 -8.65 7.03 -4.59
C LEU A 261 -8.20 7.82 -5.81
N GLY A 262 -9.14 8.22 -6.68
CA GLY A 262 -8.89 9.06 -7.86
C GLY A 262 -8.62 10.54 -7.56
N THR A 263 -8.54 10.94 -6.28
CA THR A 263 -8.42 12.35 -5.87
C THR A 263 -7.19 12.61 -5.01
N THR A 264 -6.86 13.90 -4.89
CA THR A 264 -5.85 14.43 -3.96
C THR A 264 -6.30 14.40 -2.51
N TYR A 265 -7.58 14.10 -2.24
CA TYR A 265 -8.09 14.02 -0.89
C TYR A 265 -7.68 12.71 -0.21
N GLY A 266 -7.31 12.82 1.05
CA GLY A 266 -7.07 11.70 1.94
C GLY A 266 -7.56 12.06 3.35
N ILE A 267 -8.15 11.08 4.04
CA ILE A 267 -8.54 11.28 5.43
C ILE A 267 -7.33 11.04 6.33
N ASP A 268 -6.83 12.10 6.94
CA ASP A 268 -5.83 12.02 8.01
C ASP A 268 -6.49 11.50 9.30
N THR A 269 -6.67 10.18 9.40
CA THR A 269 -7.20 9.53 10.61
C THR A 269 -6.06 9.27 11.61
N GLY A 270 -6.16 9.79 12.84
CA GLY A 270 -5.19 9.52 13.91
C GLY A 270 -4.66 10.76 14.62
N LYS A 271 -3.46 10.64 15.24
CA LYS A 271 -2.85 11.61 16.19
C LYS A 271 -2.62 13.02 15.64
N LEU A 272 -2.86 13.27 14.36
CA LEU A 272 -2.68 14.58 13.72
C LEU A 272 -3.97 15.42 13.72
N LYS A 273 -5.12 14.82 13.37
CA LYS A 273 -6.41 15.54 13.24
C LYS A 273 -7.45 15.14 14.29
N GLY A 274 -7.65 13.84 14.55
CA GLY A 274 -8.67 13.35 15.49
C GLY A 274 -9.44 12.13 14.98
N TRP A 275 -10.69 11.97 15.43
CA TRP A 275 -11.59 10.88 15.01
C TRP A 275 -12.84 11.41 14.33
N VAL A 276 -13.18 10.85 13.16
CA VAL A 276 -14.49 11.01 12.55
C VAL A 276 -15.54 10.38 13.47
N ARG A 277 -16.66 11.06 13.64
CA ARG A 277 -17.79 10.69 14.51
C ARG A 277 -19.10 10.49 13.77
N ASP A 278 -19.28 11.16 12.64
CA ASP A 278 -20.46 10.99 11.81
C ASP A 278 -20.20 11.49 10.39
N VAL A 279 -20.96 10.98 9.44
CA VAL A 279 -20.90 11.35 8.02
C VAL A 279 -22.31 11.47 7.46
N ARG A 280 -22.53 12.52 6.66
CA ARG A 280 -23.73 12.64 5.83
C ARG A 280 -23.39 13.13 4.44
N VAL A 281 -24.34 12.89 3.53
CA VAL A 281 -24.28 13.31 2.13
C VAL A 281 -25.16 14.53 1.95
N THR A 282 -24.69 15.51 1.20
CA THR A 282 -25.45 16.73 0.89
C THR A 282 -26.23 16.56 -0.41
N GLU A 283 -27.29 17.35 -0.60
CA GLU A 283 -28.18 17.22 -1.77
C GLU A 283 -27.47 17.45 -3.13
N ASP A 284 -26.34 18.17 -3.13
CA ASP A 284 -25.51 18.44 -4.30
C ASP A 284 -24.43 17.38 -4.56
N GLY A 285 -24.45 16.26 -3.81
CA GLY A 285 -23.50 15.15 -3.96
C GLY A 285 -22.15 15.39 -3.28
N GLY A 286 -22.08 16.37 -2.37
CA GLY A 286 -20.98 16.54 -1.42
C GLY A 286 -21.15 15.65 -0.17
N ALA A 287 -20.24 15.80 0.79
CA ALA A 287 -20.30 15.12 2.07
C ALA A 287 -19.91 16.07 3.21
N GLU A 288 -20.44 15.84 4.40
CA GLU A 288 -20.02 16.52 5.62
C GLU A 288 -19.60 15.49 6.67
N LEU A 289 -18.40 15.68 7.21
CA LEU A 289 -17.81 14.83 8.25
C LEU A 289 -17.78 15.61 9.57
N LEU A 290 -18.22 14.98 10.66
CA LEU A 290 -18.04 15.53 12.01
C LEU A 290 -16.84 14.87 12.67
N TRP A 291 -16.01 15.71 13.29
CA TRP A 291 -14.74 15.32 13.89
C TRP A 291 -14.73 15.69 15.36
N HIS A 292 -14.18 14.78 16.17
CA HIS A 292 -13.62 15.11 17.48
C HIS A 292 -12.11 15.26 17.29
N THR A 293 -11.60 16.48 17.38
CA THR A 293 -10.20 16.79 17.08
C THR A 293 -9.26 16.47 18.24
N VAL A 294 -7.95 16.43 17.98
CA VAL A 294 -6.92 16.28 19.02
C VAL A 294 -6.82 17.46 19.99
N ASP A 295 -7.41 18.61 19.63
CA ASP A 295 -7.52 19.79 20.49
C ASP A 295 -8.81 19.77 21.35
N ASP A 296 -9.53 18.64 21.37
CA ASP A 296 -10.80 18.44 22.09
C ASP A 296 -11.88 19.46 21.63
N GLU A 297 -11.94 19.66 20.31
CA GLU A 297 -12.95 20.48 19.63
C GLU A 297 -13.84 19.62 18.74
N GLY A 298 -15.08 20.06 18.56
CA GLY A 298 -15.98 19.50 17.56
C GLY A 298 -15.93 20.30 16.26
N MET A 299 -15.48 19.67 15.19
CA MET A 299 -15.25 20.30 13.89
C MET A 299 -16.12 19.65 12.82
N LYS A 300 -16.56 20.44 11.85
CA LYS A 300 -17.17 19.96 10.61
C LYS A 300 -16.20 20.15 9.45
N GLU A 301 -16.06 19.13 8.65
CA GLU A 301 -15.38 19.17 7.36
C GLU A 301 -16.39 19.00 6.25
N THR A 302 -16.41 19.93 5.29
CA THR A 302 -17.30 19.89 4.13
C THR A 302 -16.51 19.55 2.87
N LEU A 303 -16.88 18.44 2.24
CA LEU A 303 -16.32 17.94 1.00
C LEU A 303 -17.24 18.29 -0.17
N ALA A 304 -16.69 19.00 -1.16
CA ALA A 304 -17.45 19.42 -2.33
C ALA A 304 -16.62 19.36 -3.60
N TRP A 305 -17.23 18.91 -4.69
CA TRP A 305 -16.63 18.91 -6.01
C TRP A 305 -16.53 20.33 -6.57
N LYS A 306 -15.32 20.73 -6.97
CA LYS A 306 -15.06 22.03 -7.62
C LYS A 306 -14.62 21.82 -9.05
N GLN A 307 -15.22 22.58 -9.97
CA GLN A 307 -14.79 22.57 -11.36
C GLN A 307 -13.38 23.14 -11.51
N VAL A 308 -12.56 22.50 -12.34
CA VAL A 308 -11.17 22.89 -12.61
C VAL A 308 -11.03 23.27 -14.09
N ASP A 309 -10.49 24.47 -14.34
CA ASP A 309 -10.16 24.97 -15.69
C ASP A 309 -8.64 24.94 -15.92
N LYS A 310 -8.10 23.72 -16.01
CA LYS A 310 -6.68 23.43 -16.26
C LYS A 310 -6.56 22.26 -17.25
N ILE A 311 -5.36 22.01 -17.77
CA ILE A 311 -5.11 20.88 -18.67
C ILE A 311 -4.86 19.62 -17.83
N PRO A 312 -5.68 18.55 -17.97
CA PRO A 312 -5.43 17.31 -17.25
C PRO A 312 -4.14 16.65 -17.72
N VAL A 313 -3.45 16.04 -16.75
CA VAL A 313 -2.37 15.09 -16.94
C VAL A 313 -2.74 13.85 -16.12
N VAL A 314 -3.00 12.73 -16.79
CA VAL A 314 -3.41 11.50 -16.12
C VAL A 314 -2.18 10.77 -15.58
N MET A 315 -2.12 10.64 -14.26
CA MET A 315 -1.13 9.82 -13.57
C MET A 315 -1.78 8.50 -13.12
N ARG A 316 -1.28 7.38 -13.65
CA ARG A 316 -1.74 6.04 -13.31
C ARG A 316 -0.78 5.34 -12.36
N GLY A 317 -1.24 4.55 -11.39
CA GLY A 317 -0.35 3.87 -10.43
C GLY A 317 -1.01 2.95 -9.39
N PHE A 318 -0.19 2.11 -8.74
CA PHE A 318 -0.60 1.15 -7.70
C PHE A 318 -0.58 1.72 -6.26
N HIS A 319 0.12 2.84 -6.03
CA HIS A 319 0.52 3.27 -4.68
C HIS A 319 0.07 4.69 -4.29
N PHE A 320 -1.12 5.13 -4.71
CA PHE A 320 -1.68 6.41 -4.24
C PHE A 320 -2.20 6.36 -2.79
N ASN A 321 -2.11 5.21 -2.13
CA ASN A 321 -2.31 5.10 -0.68
C ASN A 321 -1.13 5.64 0.14
N ASN A 322 0.01 5.95 -0.49
CA ASN A 322 1.07 6.70 0.16
C ASN A 322 0.68 8.19 0.23
N LEU A 323 0.52 8.75 1.43
CA LEU A 323 -0.01 10.10 1.62
C LEU A 323 0.87 11.17 0.95
N TRP A 324 2.20 11.01 0.93
CA TRP A 324 3.09 12.06 0.43
C TRP A 324 2.85 12.36 -1.06
N ILE A 325 2.58 11.33 -1.89
CA ILE A 325 2.37 11.55 -3.32
C ILE A 325 1.05 12.28 -3.57
N LYS A 326 -0.02 11.94 -2.84
CA LYS A 326 -1.29 12.67 -2.92
C LYS A 326 -1.14 14.13 -2.50
N ASP A 327 -0.39 14.40 -1.43
CA ASP A 327 -0.12 15.76 -0.97
C ASP A 327 0.73 16.55 -1.97
N ALA A 328 1.73 15.91 -2.59
CA ALA A 328 2.53 16.51 -3.64
C ALA A 328 1.70 16.85 -4.89
N VAL A 329 0.80 15.95 -5.30
CA VAL A 329 -0.17 16.18 -6.37
C VAL A 329 -1.10 17.35 -6.02
N ALA A 330 -1.65 17.38 -4.80
CA ALA A 330 -2.50 18.47 -4.33
C ALA A 330 -1.80 19.83 -4.40
N ALA A 331 -0.52 19.85 -4.05
CA ALA A 331 0.27 21.07 -4.06
C ALA A 331 0.67 21.54 -5.45
N PHE A 332 1.07 20.62 -6.32
CA PHE A 332 1.28 20.92 -7.72
C PHE A 332 0.00 21.48 -8.34
N ASN A 333 -1.15 20.83 -8.10
CA ASN A 333 -2.44 21.28 -8.59
C ASN A 333 -2.85 22.65 -8.06
N ARG A 334 -2.46 23.02 -6.83
CA ARG A 334 -2.68 24.38 -6.29
C ARG A 334 -1.75 25.43 -6.89
N SER A 335 -0.49 25.08 -7.15
CA SER A 335 0.57 26.01 -7.56
C SER A 335 0.73 26.19 -9.08
N ASN A 336 0.34 25.19 -9.86
CA ASN A 336 0.44 25.23 -11.32
C ASN A 336 -0.83 25.81 -11.93
N ASP A 337 -0.73 26.90 -12.70
CA ASP A 337 -1.89 27.55 -13.33
C ASP A 337 -2.34 26.89 -14.65
N THR A 338 -1.53 25.98 -15.20
CA THR A 338 -1.74 25.41 -16.54
C THR A 338 -2.18 23.95 -16.50
N TYR A 339 -1.49 23.12 -15.71
CA TYR A 339 -1.69 21.68 -15.65
C TYR A 339 -2.32 21.26 -14.33
N PHE A 340 -3.02 20.13 -14.38
CA PHE A 340 -3.68 19.52 -13.24
C PHE A 340 -3.53 18.00 -13.33
N ILE A 341 -2.89 17.40 -12.34
CA ILE A 341 -2.71 15.96 -12.25
C ILE A 341 -4.01 15.32 -11.75
N THR A 342 -4.51 14.34 -12.49
CA THR A 342 -5.61 13.45 -12.10
C THR A 342 -5.06 12.06 -11.81
N LEU A 343 -5.59 11.38 -10.79
CA LEU A 343 -5.11 10.06 -10.38
C LEU A 343 -5.99 8.96 -10.95
N GLU A 344 -5.37 7.91 -11.48
CA GLU A 344 -6.03 6.68 -11.90
C GLU A 344 -5.38 5.51 -11.15
N ALA A 345 -5.97 5.15 -10.01
CA ALA A 345 -5.48 4.08 -9.14
C ALA A 345 -5.88 2.71 -9.70
N ALA A 346 -5.06 1.68 -9.46
CA ALA A 346 -5.54 0.32 -9.64
C ALA A 346 -6.58 -0.02 -8.58
N GLU A 347 -7.61 -0.75 -9.02
CA GLU A 347 -8.56 -1.43 -8.14
C GLU A 347 -7.99 -2.79 -7.69
N ASP A 348 -8.85 -3.73 -7.26
CA ASP A 348 -8.44 -5.01 -6.67
C ASP A 348 -7.72 -5.97 -7.65
N ASP A 349 -7.89 -5.81 -8.97
CA ASP A 349 -7.27 -6.68 -10.00
C ASP A 349 -6.05 -6.01 -10.65
N LEU A 350 -4.89 -6.21 -10.02
CA LEU A 350 -3.61 -5.64 -10.47
C LEU A 350 -3.16 -6.20 -11.82
N ASP A 351 -3.49 -7.46 -12.14
CA ASP A 351 -3.07 -8.12 -13.38
C ASP A 351 -3.83 -7.58 -14.59
N ASP A 352 -5.15 -7.41 -14.47
CA ASP A 352 -5.96 -6.79 -15.52
C ASP A 352 -5.55 -5.33 -15.71
N PHE A 353 -5.30 -4.60 -14.62
CA PHE A 353 -4.84 -3.20 -14.67
C PHE A 353 -3.47 -3.06 -15.36
N THR A 354 -2.52 -3.94 -15.04
CA THR A 354 -1.22 -4.04 -15.71
C THR A 354 -1.40 -4.32 -17.21
N THR A 355 -2.16 -5.36 -17.54
CA THR A 355 -2.40 -5.80 -18.91
C THR A 355 -3.06 -4.71 -19.74
N GLN A 356 -4.09 -4.07 -19.20
CA GLN A 356 -4.81 -2.99 -19.85
C GLN A 356 -3.88 -1.79 -20.11
N THR A 357 -3.05 -1.43 -19.14
CA THR A 357 -2.07 -0.34 -19.28
C THR A 357 -1.05 -0.65 -20.36
N SER A 358 -0.46 -1.84 -20.36
CA SER A 358 0.49 -2.29 -21.37
C SER A 358 -0.12 -2.26 -22.78
N VAL A 359 -1.35 -2.75 -22.97
CA VAL A 359 -2.05 -2.73 -24.26
C VAL A 359 -2.33 -1.30 -24.74
N GLN A 360 -2.73 -0.40 -23.84
CA GLN A 360 -3.02 0.98 -24.18
C GLN A 360 -1.76 1.71 -24.67
N ILE A 361 -0.64 1.60 -23.95
CA ILE A 361 0.63 2.23 -24.33
C ILE A 361 1.12 1.67 -25.66
N ALA A 362 1.11 0.34 -25.84
CA ALA A 362 1.51 -0.30 -27.08
C ALA A 362 0.66 0.12 -28.29
N ALA A 363 -0.61 0.49 -28.06
CA ALA A 363 -1.52 1.01 -29.08
C ALA A 363 -1.39 2.53 -29.33
N GLY A 364 -0.43 3.20 -28.70
CA GLY A 364 -0.24 4.65 -28.82
C GLY A 364 -1.23 5.49 -27.99
N LYS A 365 -1.84 4.89 -26.97
CA LYS A 365 -2.79 5.51 -26.02
C LYS A 365 -2.25 5.39 -24.59
N GLY A 366 -3.12 5.51 -23.60
CA GLY A 366 -2.79 5.28 -22.18
C GLY A 366 -2.66 6.57 -21.37
N PRO A 367 -2.21 6.48 -20.12
CA PRO A 367 -2.01 7.63 -19.24
C PRO A 367 -0.85 8.50 -19.74
N ASP A 368 -0.77 9.73 -19.20
CA ASP A 368 0.33 10.65 -19.52
C ASP A 368 1.58 10.32 -18.69
N LEU A 369 1.37 9.94 -17.42
CA LEU A 369 2.39 9.65 -16.42
C LEU A 369 2.08 8.30 -15.74
N LEU A 370 3.12 7.50 -15.53
CA LEU A 370 3.05 6.23 -14.82
C LEU A 370 3.81 6.37 -13.50
N TYR A 371 3.23 5.85 -12.43
CA TYR A 371 3.78 5.87 -11.08
C TYR A 371 3.85 4.46 -10.47
N GLY A 372 5.06 3.99 -10.24
CA GLY A 372 5.39 2.63 -9.81
C GLY A 372 5.66 1.68 -10.99
N GLU A 373 5.97 0.44 -10.66
CA GLU A 373 6.32 -0.61 -11.63
C GLU A 373 5.07 -1.25 -12.26
N ILE A 374 4.22 -0.41 -12.88
CA ILE A 374 2.86 -0.80 -13.32
C ILE A 374 2.86 -1.86 -14.42
N LEU A 375 3.92 -1.90 -15.23
CA LEU A 375 3.97 -2.77 -16.39
C LEU A 375 4.56 -4.16 -16.08
N SER A 376 5.09 -4.38 -14.87
CA SER A 376 5.72 -5.65 -14.45
C SER A 376 6.65 -6.22 -15.55
N ASP A 377 6.49 -7.48 -15.92
CA ASP A 377 7.27 -8.20 -16.94
C ASP A 377 7.31 -7.54 -18.34
N SER A 378 6.42 -6.59 -18.60
CA SER A 378 6.28 -5.93 -19.91
C SER A 378 7.20 -4.72 -20.07
N ILE A 379 7.94 -4.30 -19.03
CA ILE A 379 8.76 -3.08 -19.06
C ILE A 379 9.85 -3.17 -20.14
N GLN A 380 10.61 -4.26 -20.18
CA GLN A 380 11.69 -4.43 -21.17
C GLN A 380 11.15 -4.32 -22.60
N GLY A 381 10.06 -5.03 -22.90
CA GLY A 381 9.41 -4.96 -24.21
C GLY A 381 8.84 -3.58 -24.55
N MET A 382 8.42 -2.81 -23.54
CA MET A 382 7.93 -1.45 -23.70
C MET A 382 9.05 -0.46 -24.00
N LEU A 383 10.18 -0.57 -23.30
CA LEU A 383 11.39 0.22 -23.57
C LEU A 383 11.89 -0.04 -24.99
N ASP A 384 11.95 -1.30 -25.43
CA ASP A 384 12.40 -1.67 -26.79
C ASP A 384 11.51 -1.14 -27.91
N LYS A 385 10.21 -0.97 -27.62
CA LYS A 385 9.23 -0.42 -28.57
C LYS A 385 9.08 1.11 -28.47
N GLY A 386 9.86 1.77 -27.62
CA GLY A 386 9.79 3.22 -27.43
C GLY A 386 8.48 3.68 -26.77
N GLY A 387 7.96 2.91 -25.81
CA GLY A 387 6.74 3.26 -25.07
C GLY A 387 6.93 4.38 -24.04
N PHE A 388 8.19 4.66 -23.66
CA PHE A 388 8.55 5.70 -22.69
C PHE A 388 9.31 6.85 -23.34
N GLU A 389 9.07 8.06 -22.85
CA GLU A 389 9.78 9.27 -23.28
C GLU A 389 11.16 9.35 -22.65
N ASP A 390 12.17 9.75 -23.43
CA ASP A 390 13.50 10.12 -22.90
C ASP A 390 13.41 11.47 -22.16
N LEU A 391 13.76 11.45 -20.87
CA LEU A 391 13.65 12.57 -19.94
C LEU A 391 14.91 13.43 -19.86
N ALA A 392 16.05 12.95 -20.37
CA ALA A 392 17.32 13.68 -20.32
C ALA A 392 17.24 15.08 -20.99
N PRO A 393 16.57 15.27 -22.14
CA PRO A 393 16.39 16.60 -22.74
C PRO A 393 15.60 17.57 -21.85
N TYR A 394 14.61 17.06 -21.11
CA TYR A 394 13.77 17.88 -20.23
C TYR A 394 14.54 18.31 -18.97
N MET A 395 15.38 17.42 -18.42
CA MET A 395 16.31 17.75 -17.34
C MET A 395 17.24 18.89 -17.74
N ALA A 396 17.89 18.78 -18.90
CA ALA A 396 18.79 19.79 -19.42
C ALA A 396 18.09 21.14 -19.63
N ALA A 397 16.86 21.13 -20.17
CA ALA A 397 16.07 22.35 -20.38
C ALA A 397 15.62 23.02 -19.07
N SER A 398 15.37 22.23 -18.03
CA SER A 398 14.91 22.71 -16.71
C SER A 398 16.05 23.08 -15.78
N GLY A 399 17.30 22.80 -16.18
CA GLY A 399 18.49 23.06 -15.37
C GLY A 399 18.65 22.08 -14.20
N ILE A 400 18.00 20.91 -14.26
CA ILE A 400 18.22 19.81 -13.33
C ILE A 400 19.56 19.17 -13.68
N LYS A 401 20.42 19.04 -12.68
CA LYS A 401 21.79 18.55 -12.83
C LYS A 401 21.94 17.24 -12.09
N GLU A 402 22.41 16.19 -12.77
CA GLU A 402 22.56 14.87 -12.16
C GLU A 402 23.44 14.91 -10.90
N GLU A 403 24.47 15.77 -10.87
CA GLU A 403 25.38 15.89 -9.71
C GLU A 403 24.72 16.37 -8.41
N ASP A 404 23.53 16.98 -8.47
CA ASP A 404 22.80 17.45 -7.29
C ASP A 404 22.03 16.30 -6.60
N TYR A 405 21.95 15.12 -7.23
CA TYR A 405 21.16 13.98 -6.79
C TYR A 405 22.01 12.70 -6.65
N PHE A 406 21.51 11.74 -5.88
CA PHE A 406 22.06 10.38 -5.88
C PHE A 406 21.78 9.67 -7.22
N PRO A 407 22.68 8.79 -7.70
CA PRO A 407 22.53 8.13 -9.00
C PRO A 407 21.19 7.41 -9.20
N ILE A 408 20.63 6.87 -8.11
CA ILE A 408 19.34 6.17 -8.15
C ILE A 408 18.16 7.02 -8.64
N ALA A 409 18.27 8.35 -8.58
CA ALA A 409 17.27 9.25 -9.15
C ALA A 409 17.07 9.04 -10.66
N PHE A 410 18.11 8.60 -11.38
CA PHE A 410 18.17 8.61 -12.84
C PHE A 410 18.68 7.30 -13.46
N SER A 411 19.04 6.29 -12.65
CA SER A 411 19.63 5.04 -13.15
C SER A 411 18.58 3.99 -13.54
N THR A 412 17.36 4.06 -13.00
CA THR A 412 16.29 3.11 -13.34
C THR A 412 15.89 3.23 -14.81
N TRP A 413 15.94 2.10 -15.52
CA TRP A 413 15.64 1.98 -16.95
C TRP A 413 16.51 2.86 -17.86
N ARG A 414 17.66 3.36 -17.38
CA ARG A 414 18.60 4.15 -18.18
C ARG A 414 19.18 3.31 -19.32
N ARG A 415 19.33 3.91 -20.51
CA ARG A 415 20.02 3.35 -21.67
C ARG A 415 21.06 4.34 -22.17
N ASP A 416 22.32 4.11 -21.84
CA ASP A 416 23.42 5.04 -22.13
C ASP A 416 23.15 6.47 -21.59
N GLU A 417 22.87 7.43 -22.48
CA GLU A 417 22.55 8.82 -22.14
C GLU A 417 21.04 9.08 -21.98
N GLU A 418 20.19 8.12 -22.34
CA GLU A 418 18.72 8.24 -22.29
C GLU A 418 18.17 7.79 -20.92
N ILE A 419 17.22 8.54 -20.37
CA ILE A 419 16.64 8.30 -19.04
C ILE A 419 15.13 8.10 -19.18
N TYR A 420 14.63 6.93 -18.81
CA TYR A 420 13.21 6.56 -18.98
C TYR A 420 12.44 6.42 -17.66
N GLY A 421 13.14 6.31 -16.52
CA GLY A 421 12.56 6.23 -15.18
C GLY A 421 13.21 7.20 -14.22
N ILE A 422 12.41 7.90 -13.42
CA ILE A 422 12.87 8.83 -12.38
C ILE A 422 12.42 8.34 -11.02
N ASN A 423 13.35 8.31 -10.06
CA ASN A 423 13.03 8.11 -8.65
C ASN A 423 13.17 9.43 -7.89
N VAL A 424 12.18 9.71 -7.05
CA VAL A 424 12.18 10.92 -6.21
C VAL A 424 12.51 10.63 -4.75
N THR A 425 12.67 9.35 -4.40
CA THR A 425 13.10 8.87 -3.09
C THR A 425 14.21 7.84 -3.19
N VAL A 426 14.97 7.72 -2.11
CA VAL A 426 15.90 6.61 -1.88
C VAL A 426 15.17 5.57 -1.06
N SER A 427 14.94 4.39 -1.62
CA SER A 427 14.41 3.24 -0.89
C SER A 427 15.27 2.04 -1.21
N THR A 428 15.84 1.44 -0.17
CA THR A 428 16.98 0.54 -0.30
C THR A 428 16.84 -0.70 0.57
N ILE A 429 17.12 -1.86 -0.02
CA ILE A 429 17.19 -3.15 0.65
C ILE A 429 18.62 -3.69 0.58
N ARG A 430 19.09 -4.24 1.70
CA ARG A 430 20.36 -4.98 1.81
C ARG A 430 20.17 -6.25 2.62
N TYR A 431 21.15 -7.14 2.54
CA TYR A 431 21.16 -8.37 3.33
C TYR A 431 22.53 -8.59 3.95
N MET A 432 22.52 -9.08 5.17
CA MET A 432 23.72 -9.53 5.87
C MET A 432 23.58 -10.96 6.34
N MET A 433 24.71 -11.64 6.53
CA MET A 433 24.77 -12.99 7.10
C MET A 433 25.86 -13.10 8.16
N ASP A 434 25.82 -14.19 8.91
CA ASP A 434 26.93 -14.56 9.78
C ASP A 434 28.19 -14.92 8.99
N VAL A 435 29.30 -14.22 9.25
CA VAL A 435 30.57 -14.43 8.54
C VAL A 435 31.11 -15.85 8.71
N SER A 436 30.72 -16.55 9.78
CA SER A 436 31.13 -17.94 10.00
C SER A 436 30.62 -18.91 8.93
N VAL A 437 29.53 -18.59 8.24
CA VAL A 437 28.99 -19.41 7.13
C VAL A 437 29.96 -19.41 5.94
N LEU A 438 30.63 -18.29 5.67
CA LEU A 438 31.62 -18.17 4.58
C LEU A 438 33.00 -18.74 4.96
N GLY A 439 33.24 -19.00 6.24
CA GLY A 439 34.53 -19.40 6.80
C GLY A 439 35.40 -18.22 7.27
N ASN A 440 36.35 -18.51 8.16
CA ASN A 440 37.14 -17.49 8.86
C ASN A 440 37.88 -16.55 7.90
N GLY A 441 37.60 -15.24 7.98
CA GLY A 441 38.30 -14.18 7.24
C GLY A 441 37.78 -13.92 5.83
N ALA A 442 36.63 -14.50 5.45
CA ALA A 442 35.95 -14.16 4.21
C ALA A 442 35.33 -12.75 4.31
N GLY A 443 35.55 -11.93 3.27
CA GLY A 443 34.85 -10.66 3.08
C GLY A 443 33.54 -10.86 2.32
N GLU A 444 33.08 -9.82 1.62
CA GLU A 444 31.92 -9.90 0.74
C GLU A 444 32.14 -10.96 -0.36
N PRO A 445 31.28 -11.99 -0.47
CA PRO A 445 31.44 -13.07 -1.44
C PRO A 445 30.89 -12.68 -2.82
N ASP A 446 31.46 -13.24 -3.88
CA ASP A 446 30.75 -13.36 -5.16
C ASP A 446 29.72 -14.51 -5.09
N ILE A 447 28.91 -14.65 -6.15
CA ILE A 447 27.82 -15.63 -6.14
C ILE A 447 28.33 -17.07 -6.01
N GLY A 448 29.46 -17.39 -6.63
CA GLY A 448 30.05 -18.72 -6.58
C GLY A 448 30.50 -19.06 -5.17
N THR A 449 31.18 -18.12 -4.51
CA THR A 449 31.65 -18.24 -3.13
C THR A 449 30.49 -18.41 -2.15
N LEU A 450 29.43 -17.61 -2.30
CA LEU A 450 28.23 -17.70 -1.46
C LEU A 450 27.54 -19.06 -1.63
N VAL A 451 27.27 -19.46 -2.87
CA VAL A 451 26.59 -20.73 -3.18
C VAL A 451 27.43 -21.92 -2.72
N ASP A 452 28.75 -21.90 -2.92
CA ASP A 452 29.63 -22.97 -2.46
C ASP A 452 29.67 -23.06 -0.92
N ALA A 453 29.72 -21.92 -0.23
CA ALA A 453 29.69 -21.87 1.23
C ALA A 453 28.37 -22.46 1.77
N LEU A 454 27.23 -22.02 1.23
CA LEU A 454 25.92 -22.54 1.60
C LEU A 454 25.76 -24.03 1.24
N TYR A 455 26.27 -24.45 0.08
CA TYR A 455 26.21 -25.85 -0.33
C TYR A 455 27.02 -26.77 0.60
N ALA A 456 28.17 -26.29 1.09
CA ALA A 456 29.05 -26.97 2.03
C ALA A 456 28.58 -26.89 3.50
N TYR A 457 27.65 -25.99 3.83
CA TYR A 457 27.13 -25.82 5.18
C TYR A 457 26.23 -27.00 5.59
N GLU A 458 26.71 -27.89 6.46
CA GLU A 458 25.99 -29.15 6.75
C GLU A 458 24.90 -29.02 7.84
N ASP A 459 24.91 -27.93 8.62
CA ASP A 459 23.97 -27.73 9.71
C ASP A 459 22.55 -27.42 9.19
N ARG A 460 21.55 -27.85 9.96
CA ARG A 460 20.15 -27.50 9.65
C ARG A 460 19.94 -26.02 9.90
N ALA A 461 19.48 -25.33 8.87
CA ALA A 461 19.22 -23.90 8.90
C ALA A 461 18.08 -23.56 7.93
N MET A 462 17.62 -22.31 8.00
CA MET A 462 16.89 -21.63 6.93
C MET A 462 17.75 -20.50 6.42
N TYR A 463 17.61 -20.15 5.14
CA TYR A 463 18.41 -19.07 4.57
C TYR A 463 17.92 -17.73 5.13
N MET A 464 16.62 -17.47 4.97
CA MET A 464 15.93 -16.25 5.40
C MET A 464 14.52 -16.54 5.90
N GLN A 465 14.02 -15.68 6.77
CA GLN A 465 12.66 -15.77 7.30
C GLN A 465 11.62 -15.40 6.24
N TYR A 466 10.57 -16.22 6.06
CA TYR A 466 9.50 -16.05 5.07
C TYR A 466 9.91 -16.25 3.60
N TYR A 467 11.15 -16.67 3.32
CA TYR A 467 11.62 -16.93 1.97
C TYR A 467 11.55 -18.43 1.64
N GLY A 468 10.62 -18.79 0.74
CA GLY A 468 10.57 -20.13 0.15
C GLY A 468 11.67 -20.36 -0.88
N SER A 469 11.78 -21.58 -1.40
CA SER A 469 12.85 -21.97 -2.35
C SER A 469 12.93 -21.05 -3.56
N GLY A 470 11.79 -20.68 -4.16
CA GLY A 470 11.77 -19.77 -5.32
C GLY A 470 12.32 -18.38 -4.99
N ALA A 471 11.97 -17.82 -3.83
CA ALA A 471 12.47 -16.51 -3.40
C ALA A 471 13.99 -16.52 -3.16
N ILE A 472 14.53 -17.61 -2.59
CA ILE A 472 15.97 -17.78 -2.40
C ILE A 472 16.68 -17.89 -3.76
N LEU A 473 16.13 -18.68 -4.69
CA LEU A 473 16.68 -18.80 -6.05
C LEU A 473 16.66 -17.45 -6.77
N ASN A 474 15.56 -16.70 -6.67
CA ASN A 474 15.44 -15.37 -7.27
C ASN A 474 16.54 -14.43 -6.75
N MET A 475 16.73 -14.37 -5.44
CA MET A 475 17.75 -13.51 -4.83
C MET A 475 19.18 -13.87 -5.28
N PHE A 476 19.47 -15.14 -5.61
CA PHE A 476 20.77 -15.52 -6.18
C PHE A 476 20.98 -15.08 -7.62
N LEU A 477 19.92 -14.71 -8.35
CA LEU A 477 19.96 -14.46 -9.79
C LEU A 477 19.64 -13.01 -10.17
N GLU A 478 18.82 -12.33 -9.36
CA GLU A 478 18.15 -11.08 -9.74
C GLU A 478 19.07 -9.89 -10.03
N GLY A 479 20.29 -9.88 -9.51
CA GLY A 479 21.23 -8.76 -9.69
C GLY A 479 22.14 -8.87 -10.92
N SER A 480 22.14 -10.00 -11.64
CA SER A 480 23.03 -10.22 -12.79
C SER A 480 22.34 -9.91 -14.12
N GLU A 481 23.05 -9.21 -15.02
CA GLU A 481 22.58 -8.82 -16.36
C GLU A 481 22.52 -10.02 -17.34
N ASP A 482 23.30 -11.06 -17.08
CA ASP A 482 23.43 -12.26 -17.93
C ASP A 482 23.25 -13.59 -17.16
N LEU A 483 22.69 -13.49 -15.95
CA LEU A 483 22.51 -14.60 -15.02
C LEU A 483 23.82 -15.38 -14.82
N TRP A 484 24.89 -14.67 -14.46
CA TRP A 484 26.21 -15.22 -14.17
C TRP A 484 26.84 -15.95 -15.37
N GLY A 485 26.64 -15.40 -16.56
CA GLY A 485 27.09 -15.94 -17.84
C GLY A 485 26.23 -17.09 -18.38
N MET A 486 25.09 -17.40 -17.77
CA MET A 486 24.18 -18.46 -18.23
C MET A 486 23.31 -18.01 -19.41
N VAL A 487 23.21 -16.71 -19.69
CA VAL A 487 22.45 -16.14 -20.82
C VAL A 487 23.40 -15.39 -21.77
N ASP A 488 23.45 -15.81 -23.03
CA ASP A 488 24.13 -15.09 -24.11
C ASP A 488 23.10 -14.34 -24.96
N TRP A 489 22.94 -13.06 -24.64
CA TRP A 489 22.04 -12.16 -25.33
C TRP A 489 22.38 -11.94 -26.81
N GLU A 490 23.66 -12.00 -27.20
CA GLU A 490 24.08 -11.77 -28.58
C GLU A 490 23.78 -12.98 -29.47
N GLN A 491 24.00 -14.18 -28.95
CA GLN A 491 23.78 -15.43 -29.67
C GLN A 491 22.36 -15.96 -29.52
N GLY A 492 21.56 -15.40 -28.61
CA GLY A 492 20.19 -15.87 -28.34
C GLY A 492 20.18 -17.27 -27.71
N ASN A 493 21.14 -17.56 -26.83
CA ASN A 493 21.37 -18.88 -26.25
C ASN A 493 21.48 -18.82 -24.72
N CYS A 494 21.29 -19.95 -24.06
CA CYS A 494 21.47 -20.09 -22.61
C CYS A 494 22.00 -21.48 -22.25
N ASP A 495 22.69 -21.58 -21.11
CA ASP A 495 23.19 -22.84 -20.55
C ASP A 495 23.02 -22.83 -19.02
N PHE A 496 22.02 -23.56 -18.53
CA PHE A 496 21.74 -23.74 -17.10
C PHE A 496 22.20 -25.13 -16.60
N SER A 497 22.94 -25.88 -17.42
CA SER A 497 23.43 -27.22 -17.09
C SER A 497 24.69 -27.23 -16.20
N GLY A 498 25.23 -26.05 -15.91
CA GLY A 498 26.44 -25.85 -15.11
C GLY A 498 26.29 -26.18 -13.63
N GLU A 499 27.43 -26.44 -12.97
CA GLU A 499 27.50 -26.80 -11.55
C GLU A 499 26.95 -25.70 -10.62
N LEU A 500 27.17 -24.43 -10.96
CA LEU A 500 26.70 -23.29 -10.17
C LEU A 500 25.17 -23.30 -10.02
N PHE A 501 24.44 -23.42 -11.12
CA PHE A 501 22.98 -23.43 -11.12
C PHE A 501 22.42 -24.66 -10.39
N ALA A 502 23.01 -25.83 -10.60
CA ALA A 502 22.62 -27.04 -9.89
C ALA A 502 22.78 -26.88 -8.36
N LYS A 503 23.86 -26.22 -7.90
CA LYS A 503 24.04 -25.90 -6.48
C LYS A 503 23.05 -24.86 -5.98
N MET A 504 22.75 -23.82 -6.77
CA MET A 504 21.72 -22.83 -6.42
C MET A 504 20.37 -23.50 -6.16
N LEU A 505 19.94 -24.40 -7.04
CA LEU A 505 18.70 -25.16 -6.86
C LEU A 505 18.71 -25.99 -5.57
N GLU A 506 19.79 -26.74 -5.32
CA GLU A 506 19.91 -27.57 -4.12
C GLU A 506 19.93 -26.72 -2.83
N VAL A 507 20.67 -25.62 -2.82
CA VAL A 507 20.73 -24.67 -1.70
C VAL A 507 19.36 -24.05 -1.44
N ALA A 508 18.71 -23.51 -2.48
CA ALA A 508 17.39 -22.91 -2.38
C ALA A 508 16.35 -23.89 -1.84
N LYS A 509 16.40 -25.15 -2.29
CA LYS A 509 15.52 -26.22 -1.79
C LYS A 509 15.80 -26.57 -0.32
N ARG A 510 17.08 -26.67 0.05
CA ARG A 510 17.52 -27.11 1.38
C ARG A 510 17.18 -26.11 2.48
N TYR A 511 17.33 -24.82 2.19
CA TYR A 511 17.22 -23.74 3.17
C TYR A 511 15.93 -22.93 3.06
N ALA A 512 14.93 -23.45 2.34
CA ALA A 512 13.61 -22.85 2.27
C ALA A 512 12.99 -22.71 3.68
N TYR A 513 12.29 -21.60 3.87
CA TYR A 513 11.58 -21.32 5.11
C TYR A 513 10.47 -22.34 5.37
N ASP A 514 10.41 -22.85 6.61
CA ASP A 514 9.36 -23.74 7.10
C ASP A 514 8.89 -23.28 8.48
N GLU A 515 7.68 -22.72 8.56
CA GLU A 515 7.09 -22.19 9.81
C GLU A 515 6.95 -23.25 10.92
N TYR A 516 7.05 -24.54 10.61
CA TYR A 516 6.93 -25.64 11.58
C TYR A 516 8.28 -26.13 12.11
N GLN A 517 9.40 -25.59 11.63
CA GLN A 517 10.73 -25.96 12.10
C GLN A 517 11.37 -24.83 12.91
N ASP A 518 12.18 -25.21 13.88
CA ASP A 518 12.99 -24.33 14.70
C ASP A 518 14.46 -24.45 14.26
N TYR A 519 14.79 -23.84 13.12
CA TYR A 519 16.14 -23.82 12.59
C TYR A 519 16.70 -22.40 12.60
N PRO A 520 18.02 -22.23 12.82
CA PRO A 520 18.65 -20.92 12.73
C PRO A 520 18.49 -20.32 11.34
N VAL A 521 18.33 -19.00 11.28
CA VAL A 521 18.30 -18.21 10.05
C VAL A 521 19.71 -17.71 9.74
N LEU A 522 20.19 -17.90 8.51
CA LEU A 522 21.57 -17.57 8.12
C LEU A 522 21.76 -16.12 7.71
N ALA A 523 20.77 -15.53 7.04
CA ALA A 523 20.79 -14.17 6.52
C ALA A 523 19.55 -13.37 6.93
N GLU A 524 19.67 -12.05 6.98
CA GLU A 524 18.62 -11.14 7.42
C GLU A 524 18.55 -9.87 6.56
N ASP A 525 17.33 -9.35 6.40
CA ASP A 525 17.07 -8.07 5.74
C ASP A 525 17.64 -6.91 6.57
N VAL A 526 18.18 -5.92 5.88
CA VAL A 526 18.64 -4.65 6.43
C VAL A 526 17.99 -3.52 5.64
N TYR A 527 17.04 -2.85 6.27
CA TYR A 527 16.33 -1.72 5.66
C TYR A 527 17.16 -0.44 5.79
N GLY A 528 17.32 0.26 4.67
CA GLY A 528 18.05 1.52 4.58
C GLY A 528 17.19 2.78 4.83
N GLU A 529 15.97 2.62 5.35
CA GLU A 529 14.91 3.64 5.31
C GLU A 529 15.10 4.80 6.30
N ASP A 530 15.91 4.63 7.35
CA ASP A 530 16.26 5.71 8.28
C ASP A 530 17.67 5.54 8.87
N LEU A 531 18.29 6.66 9.26
CA LEU A 531 19.66 6.72 9.77
C LEU A 531 19.87 5.88 11.05
N PHE A 532 18.83 5.76 11.89
CA PHE A 532 18.91 5.16 13.23
C PHE A 532 18.63 3.65 13.23
N SER A 533 17.98 3.14 12.18
CA SER A 533 17.82 1.70 11.91
C SER A 533 18.92 1.14 11.01
N PHE A 534 19.70 1.99 10.35
CA PHE A 534 20.83 1.58 9.52
C PHE A 534 21.96 0.95 10.34
N LEU A 535 22.65 -0.05 9.77
CA LEU A 535 23.83 -0.68 10.37
C LEU A 535 25.06 -0.45 9.48
N PRO A 536 26.06 0.33 9.90
CA PRO A 536 27.27 0.54 9.10
C PRO A 536 28.14 -0.72 9.03
N PRO A 537 28.99 -0.86 8.00
CA PRO A 537 29.87 -2.03 7.83
C PRO A 537 30.74 -2.35 9.05
N SER A 538 31.28 -1.34 9.74
CA SER A 538 32.09 -1.54 10.95
C SER A 538 31.30 -2.13 12.11
N LEU A 539 30.01 -1.82 12.22
CA LEU A 539 29.13 -2.41 13.22
C LEU A 539 28.74 -3.85 12.84
N MET A 540 28.48 -4.10 11.56
CA MET A 540 28.28 -5.46 11.06
C MET A 540 29.48 -6.35 11.37
N GLU A 541 30.71 -5.87 11.12
CA GLU A 541 31.94 -6.60 11.44
C GLU A 541 32.05 -6.92 12.94
N GLN A 542 31.76 -5.95 13.82
CA GLN A 542 31.75 -6.17 15.27
C GLN A 542 30.74 -7.25 15.70
N MET A 543 29.64 -7.37 14.96
CA MET A 543 28.62 -8.39 15.18
C MET A 543 28.96 -9.74 14.55
N GLY A 544 30.11 -9.87 13.88
CA GLY A 544 30.47 -11.06 13.12
C GLY A 544 29.60 -11.25 11.87
N LYS A 545 29.11 -10.17 11.29
CA LYS A 545 28.25 -10.15 10.10
C LYS A 545 29.00 -9.60 8.89
N VAL A 546 28.54 -9.98 7.71
CA VAL A 546 29.06 -9.53 6.41
C VAL A 546 27.92 -9.37 5.41
N GLN A 547 28.05 -8.44 4.47
CA GLN A 547 27.08 -8.21 3.40
C GLN A 547 27.18 -9.32 2.34
N VAL A 548 26.07 -9.98 2.03
CA VAL A 548 26.04 -11.15 1.10
C VAL A 548 24.81 -11.22 0.19
N GLY A 549 23.99 -10.17 0.24
CA GLY A 549 22.67 -10.12 -0.37
C GLY A 549 22.68 -9.95 -1.87
N ILE A 550 22.25 -8.78 -2.33
CA ILE A 550 22.12 -8.53 -3.77
C ILE A 550 23.51 -8.45 -4.38
N LEU A 551 23.82 -9.47 -5.17
CA LEU A 551 25.05 -9.59 -5.91
C LEU A 551 24.76 -9.13 -7.34
N PHE A 552 25.49 -8.10 -7.75
CA PHE A 552 25.60 -7.65 -9.13
C PHE A 552 26.88 -8.23 -9.75
N ASP A 553 27.01 -8.15 -11.07
CA ASP A 553 28.15 -8.71 -11.81
C ASP A 553 29.52 -8.15 -11.36
N ASP A 554 29.54 -6.97 -10.76
CA ASP A 554 30.73 -6.27 -10.28
C ASP A 554 30.84 -6.16 -8.74
N GLY A 555 29.95 -6.81 -7.97
CA GLY A 555 30.03 -6.85 -6.50
C GLY A 555 28.70 -6.84 -5.75
N CYS A 556 28.76 -6.76 -4.42
CA CYS A 556 27.57 -6.72 -3.57
C CYS A 556 27.15 -5.27 -3.30
N TYR A 557 25.94 -4.89 -3.71
CA TYR A 557 25.45 -3.52 -3.55
C TYR A 557 24.04 -3.49 -2.98
N PRO A 558 23.63 -2.38 -2.34
CA PRO A 558 22.24 -2.16 -2.01
C PRO A 558 21.37 -2.16 -3.29
N ARG A 559 20.22 -2.82 -3.26
CA ARG A 559 19.24 -2.70 -4.34
C ARG A 559 18.18 -1.68 -4.01
N GLN A 560 17.69 -1.01 -5.04
CA GLN A 560 16.49 -0.24 -4.96
C GLN A 560 15.31 -1.14 -4.58
N ASN A 561 14.48 -0.68 -3.66
CA ASN A 561 13.16 -1.27 -3.49
C ASN A 561 12.25 -0.74 -4.61
N THR A 562 12.17 -1.46 -5.73
CA THR A 562 11.45 -1.02 -6.95
C THR A 562 9.94 -0.93 -6.77
N THR A 563 9.41 -1.57 -5.72
CA THR A 563 7.96 -1.73 -5.51
C THR A 563 7.16 -0.46 -5.27
N THR A 564 7.71 0.77 -5.25
CA THR A 564 6.84 1.91 -4.87
C THR A 564 6.90 3.24 -5.61
N GLN A 565 7.95 3.71 -6.32
CA GLN A 565 7.99 5.16 -6.64
C GLN A 565 8.69 5.59 -7.95
N ILE A 566 8.73 4.74 -8.99
CA ILE A 566 9.29 5.09 -10.31
C ILE A 566 8.29 5.96 -11.10
N LEU A 567 8.74 7.10 -11.63
CA LEU A 567 7.97 7.99 -12.50
C LEU A 567 8.45 7.87 -13.94
N SER A 568 7.54 7.68 -14.89
CA SER A 568 7.85 7.64 -16.32
C SER A 568 6.74 8.27 -17.17
N ILE A 569 7.12 8.88 -18.29
CA ILE A 569 6.19 9.56 -19.19
C ILE A 569 5.93 8.66 -20.39
N ASN A 570 4.65 8.49 -20.75
CA ASN A 570 4.25 7.78 -21.95
C ASN A 570 4.73 8.55 -23.20
N ALA A 571 5.50 7.90 -24.07
CA ALA A 571 6.03 8.50 -25.30
C ALA A 571 4.94 9.01 -26.26
N ASN A 572 3.71 8.49 -26.14
CA ASN A 572 2.57 8.88 -26.96
C ASN A 572 1.68 9.95 -26.31
N SER A 573 1.99 10.39 -25.09
CA SER A 573 1.26 11.46 -24.42
C SER A 573 1.32 12.76 -25.22
N SER A 574 0.16 13.45 -25.32
CA SER A 574 0.11 14.82 -25.85
C SER A 574 0.43 15.89 -24.79
N ARG A 575 0.64 15.47 -23.53
CA ARG A 575 0.80 16.30 -22.34
C ARG A 575 2.15 16.12 -21.64
N LYS A 576 3.18 15.64 -22.36
CA LYS A 576 4.55 15.41 -21.84
C LYS A 576 5.11 16.56 -21.03
N GLN A 577 4.92 17.80 -21.48
CA GLN A 577 5.38 18.99 -20.75
C GLN A 577 4.72 19.10 -19.36
N GLY A 578 3.42 18.82 -19.24
CA GLY A 578 2.72 18.87 -17.96
C GLY A 578 3.15 17.73 -17.03
N ALA A 579 3.35 16.53 -17.58
CA ALA A 579 3.91 15.40 -16.83
C ALA A 579 5.33 15.68 -16.33
N TRP A 580 6.18 16.27 -17.19
CA TRP A 580 7.53 16.68 -16.82
C TRP A 580 7.53 17.79 -15.76
N GLU A 581 6.66 18.80 -15.87
CA GLU A 581 6.55 19.86 -14.85
C GLU A 581 6.25 19.30 -13.46
N PHE A 582 5.45 18.24 -13.37
CA PHE A 582 5.21 17.54 -12.12
C PHE A 582 6.44 16.78 -11.61
N ILE A 583 7.13 16.02 -12.47
CA ILE A 583 8.39 15.35 -12.09
C ILE A 583 9.45 16.38 -11.62
N ALA A 584 9.60 17.48 -12.34
CA ALA A 584 10.52 18.56 -11.99
C ALA A 584 10.14 19.25 -10.68
N PHE A 585 8.84 19.41 -10.40
CA PHE A 585 8.34 19.90 -9.12
C PHE A 585 8.76 18.98 -7.96
N LEU A 586 8.64 17.66 -8.13
CA LEU A 586 9.05 16.67 -7.12
C LEU A 586 10.58 16.62 -6.90
N LEU A 587 11.36 16.78 -7.97
CA LEU A 587 12.82 16.81 -7.90
C LEU A 587 13.37 18.14 -7.34
N GLY A 588 12.59 19.22 -7.41
CA GLY A 588 12.97 20.52 -6.87
C GLY A 588 13.22 20.48 -5.37
N GLU A 589 14.06 21.38 -4.86
CA GLU A 589 14.45 21.40 -3.44
C GLU A 589 13.23 21.46 -2.49
N GLU A 590 12.18 22.21 -2.84
CA GLU A 590 10.94 22.29 -2.04
C GLU A 590 10.17 20.97 -2.03
N GLY A 591 9.98 20.33 -3.19
CA GLY A 591 9.34 19.02 -3.30
C GLY A 591 10.12 17.95 -2.53
N GLN A 592 11.45 17.96 -2.63
CA GLN A 592 12.31 17.06 -1.86
C GLN A 592 12.26 17.34 -0.36
N GLN A 593 12.11 18.61 0.06
CA GLN A 593 12.00 18.96 1.48
C GLN A 593 10.68 18.44 2.09
N TRP A 594 9.61 18.35 1.29
CA TRP A 594 8.32 17.83 1.75
C TRP A 594 8.38 16.35 2.13
N LEU A 595 9.14 15.54 1.39
CA LEU A 595 9.39 14.12 1.69
C LEU A 595 9.90 13.90 3.12
N THR A 596 10.65 14.88 3.65
CA THR A 596 11.24 14.85 5.00
C THR A 596 10.27 15.27 6.11
N GLY A 597 9.05 15.68 5.75
CA GLY A 597 8.04 16.20 6.66
C GLY A 597 7.49 15.17 7.65
N PRO A 598 6.86 15.64 8.74
CA PRO A 598 6.20 14.74 9.70
C PRO A 598 5.07 13.97 9.00
N GLY A 599 5.10 12.64 9.08
CA GLY A 599 4.04 11.76 8.54
C GLY A 599 4.47 10.88 7.36
N TYR A 600 5.57 11.20 6.66
CA TYR A 600 6.02 10.45 5.47
C TYR A 600 7.33 9.69 5.71
N ASN A 601 8.28 10.32 6.40
CA ASN A 601 9.62 9.79 6.69
C ASN A 601 10.40 9.23 5.47
N GLU A 602 10.13 9.74 4.27
CA GLU A 602 10.81 9.31 3.04
C GLU A 602 12.23 9.90 2.97
N LEU A 603 13.12 9.23 2.22
CA LEU A 603 14.49 9.71 1.99
C LEU A 603 14.58 10.45 0.66
N PRO A 604 14.99 11.73 0.63
CA PRO A 604 15.10 12.48 -0.61
C PRO A 604 16.31 12.04 -1.43
N VAL A 605 16.17 12.03 -2.75
CA VAL A 605 17.29 11.80 -3.69
C VAL A 605 18.20 13.03 -3.85
N HIS A 606 17.71 14.23 -3.52
CA HIS A 606 18.50 15.46 -3.61
C HIS A 606 19.50 15.55 -2.45
N ARG A 607 20.80 15.56 -2.77
CA ARG A 607 21.92 15.39 -1.82
C ARG A 607 21.88 16.38 -0.65
N LYS A 608 21.63 17.65 -0.96
CA LYS A 608 21.53 18.72 0.05
C LYS A 608 20.37 18.48 1.01
N THR A 609 19.23 18.02 0.49
CA THR A 609 18.01 17.82 1.29
C THR A 609 18.16 16.56 2.15
N PHE A 610 18.79 15.52 1.62
CA PHE A 610 19.18 14.33 2.36
C PHE A 610 20.10 14.68 3.54
N GLN A 611 21.14 15.46 3.30
CA GLN A 611 22.04 15.93 4.37
C GLN A 611 21.30 16.77 5.42
N ASN A 612 20.40 17.68 5.00
CA ASN A 612 19.59 18.48 5.92
C ASN A 612 18.66 17.60 6.79
N LYS A 613 18.10 16.52 6.24
CA LYS A 613 17.28 15.55 6.98
C LYS A 613 18.11 14.88 8.07
N ILE A 614 19.29 14.35 7.73
CA ILE A 614 20.24 13.73 8.68
C ILE A 614 20.60 14.70 9.81
N GLU A 615 20.98 15.93 9.48
CA GLU A 615 21.33 16.95 10.49
C GLU A 615 20.16 17.28 11.41
N THR A 616 18.95 17.33 10.87
CA THR A 616 17.72 17.58 11.63
C THR A 616 17.42 16.43 12.58
N GLU A 617 17.57 15.18 12.13
CA GLU A 617 17.37 13.97 12.95
C GLU A 617 18.38 13.88 14.09
N LEU A 618 19.67 14.07 13.80
CA LEU A 618 20.73 14.09 14.81
C LEU A 618 20.50 15.19 15.84
N LYS A 619 20.09 16.39 15.42
CA LYS A 619 19.77 17.49 16.34
C LYS A 619 18.56 17.19 17.23
N LYS A 620 17.51 16.57 16.69
CA LYS A 620 16.33 16.15 17.46
C LYS A 620 16.71 15.09 18.50
N ALA A 621 17.53 14.12 18.13
CA ALA A 621 18.00 13.06 19.02
C ALA A 621 18.86 13.61 20.16
N GLY A 622 19.86 14.45 19.88
CA GLY A 622 20.81 14.96 20.88
C GLY A 622 20.36 16.20 21.68
N GLY A 623 19.41 17.00 21.16
CA GLY A 623 19.09 18.33 21.70
C GLY A 623 17.80 18.45 22.52
N GLY A 624 16.99 17.40 22.64
CA GLY A 624 15.70 17.48 23.34
C GLY A 624 14.80 16.25 23.30
N GLY A 625 15.12 15.23 22.49
CA GLY A 625 14.32 14.00 22.39
C GLY A 625 14.50 13.00 23.54
N GLY A 626 15.52 13.19 24.40
CA GLY A 626 15.80 12.28 25.53
C GLY A 626 16.25 10.86 25.13
N MET A 627 16.50 10.63 23.83
CA MET A 627 16.96 9.34 23.32
C MET A 627 18.44 9.15 23.65
N THR A 628 18.75 8.10 24.41
CA THR A 628 20.14 7.73 24.77
C THR A 628 20.60 6.45 24.08
N THR A 629 19.66 5.69 23.53
CA THR A 629 19.85 4.35 23.00
C THR A 629 19.04 4.19 21.73
N LEU A 630 19.71 3.76 20.67
CA LEU A 630 19.12 3.31 19.42
C LEU A 630 18.55 1.91 19.60
N ARG A 631 17.42 1.64 18.95
CA ARG A 631 16.77 0.33 18.96
C ARG A 631 16.55 -0.11 17.53
N VAL A 632 17.42 -0.98 17.02
CA VAL A 632 17.29 -1.54 15.68
C VAL A 632 16.48 -2.83 15.78
N PRO A 633 15.26 -2.89 15.21
CA PRO A 633 14.45 -4.10 15.28
C PRO A 633 15.13 -5.23 14.51
N TYR A 634 15.01 -6.45 15.04
CA TYR A 634 15.38 -7.67 14.34
C TYR A 634 14.45 -8.79 14.75
N THR A 635 14.27 -9.79 13.89
CA THR A 635 13.33 -10.88 14.15
C THR A 635 14.08 -12.15 14.49
N ASN A 636 13.71 -12.76 15.62
CA ASN A 636 14.26 -14.03 16.09
C ASN A 636 13.17 -15.06 16.27
N TYR A 637 13.55 -16.33 16.33
CA TYR A 637 12.67 -17.43 16.69
C TYR A 637 12.94 -17.89 18.12
N VAL A 638 11.92 -17.85 18.97
CA VAL A 638 11.99 -18.28 20.36
C VAL A 638 10.75 -19.12 20.68
N ASP A 639 10.95 -20.36 21.13
CA ASP A 639 9.89 -21.27 21.60
C ASP A 639 8.73 -21.49 20.60
N GLY A 640 9.04 -21.65 19.32
CA GLY A 640 8.01 -21.93 18.31
C GLY A 640 7.28 -20.68 17.78
N LYS A 641 7.80 -19.48 18.08
CA LYS A 641 7.21 -18.20 17.65
C LYS A 641 8.29 -17.22 17.23
N TYR A 642 7.97 -16.41 16.22
CA TYR A 642 8.76 -15.24 15.89
C TYR A 642 8.49 -14.14 16.91
N VAL A 643 9.58 -13.59 17.43
CA VAL A 643 9.58 -12.46 18.36
C VAL A 643 10.41 -11.36 17.72
N SER A 644 9.82 -10.19 17.56
CA SER A 644 10.56 -8.98 17.22
C SER A 644 11.29 -8.50 18.47
N GLU A 645 12.62 -8.52 18.40
CA GLU A 645 13.51 -8.01 19.43
C GLU A 645 14.22 -6.74 18.93
N TYR A 646 15.02 -6.12 19.79
CA TYR A 646 15.76 -4.91 19.44
C TYR A 646 17.24 -5.08 19.77
N ARG A 647 18.11 -4.73 18.83
CA ARG A 647 19.52 -4.49 19.09
C ARG A 647 19.64 -3.09 19.67
N GLU A 648 20.27 -2.97 20.83
CA GLU A 648 20.43 -1.70 21.52
C GLU A 648 21.85 -1.18 21.34
N PHE A 649 21.99 0.02 20.78
CA PHE A 649 23.27 0.71 20.61
C PHE A 649 23.22 2.08 21.31
N PRO A 650 24.29 2.51 21.99
CA PRO A 650 24.40 3.90 22.45
C PRO A 650 24.22 4.90 21.30
N LEU A 651 23.42 5.96 21.52
CA LEU A 651 23.27 7.01 20.49
C LEU A 651 24.61 7.68 20.13
N GLU A 652 25.56 7.70 21.06
CA GLU A 652 26.91 8.22 20.86
C GLU A 652 27.74 7.45 19.82
N ASP A 653 27.34 6.23 19.46
CA ASP A 653 27.97 5.44 18.41
C ASP A 653 27.62 5.97 17.00
N VAL A 654 26.53 6.75 16.86
CA VAL A 654 26.17 7.44 15.61
C VAL A 654 27.12 8.62 15.41
N ASN A 655 28.21 8.35 14.69
CA ASN A 655 29.29 9.29 14.45
C ASN A 655 29.43 9.63 12.94
N GLY A 656 30.51 10.32 12.56
CA GLY A 656 30.75 10.70 11.17
C GLY A 656 30.85 9.52 10.20
N GLU A 657 31.48 8.41 10.61
CA GLU A 657 31.60 7.18 9.80
C GLU A 657 30.22 6.56 9.54
N TRP A 658 29.34 6.59 10.54
CA TRP A 658 27.96 6.10 10.41
C TRP A 658 27.19 6.89 9.35
N VAL A 659 27.28 8.22 9.42
CA VAL A 659 26.63 9.13 8.46
C VAL A 659 27.24 8.98 7.06
N GLU A 660 28.56 8.82 6.96
CA GLU A 660 29.25 8.58 5.70
C GLU A 660 28.81 7.26 5.07
N ALA A 661 28.78 6.16 5.84
CA ALA A 661 28.31 4.86 5.35
C ALA A 661 26.82 4.87 4.95
N TYR A 662 26.00 5.61 5.69
CA TYR A 662 24.59 5.80 5.34
C TYR A 662 24.41 6.62 4.06
N THR A 663 25.23 7.65 3.86
CA THR A 663 25.24 8.44 2.62
C THR A 663 25.75 7.62 1.45
N GLN A 664 26.82 6.85 1.65
CA GLN A 664 27.39 5.96 0.64
C GLN A 664 26.39 4.89 0.18
N MET A 665 25.50 4.42 1.05
CA MET A 665 24.37 3.59 0.63
C MET A 665 23.59 4.22 -0.53
N ALA A 666 23.21 5.48 -0.38
CA ALA A 666 22.36 6.16 -1.34
C ALA A 666 23.12 6.35 -2.67
N GLU A 667 24.45 6.51 -2.62
CA GLU A 667 25.31 6.52 -3.80
C GLU A 667 25.35 5.18 -4.54
N GLU A 668 25.40 4.10 -3.77
CA GLU A 668 25.65 2.74 -4.27
C GLU A 668 24.37 1.95 -4.54
N THR A 669 23.20 2.49 -4.20
CA THR A 669 21.91 1.85 -4.44
C THR A 669 21.67 1.72 -5.95
N ARG A 670 21.34 0.50 -6.40
CA ARG A 670 21.17 0.17 -7.82
C ARG A 670 19.80 -0.41 -8.12
N PRO A 671 19.19 -0.09 -9.28
CA PRO A 671 18.03 -0.83 -9.77
C PRO A 671 18.44 -2.25 -10.19
N LEU A 672 17.48 -3.17 -10.22
CA LEU A 672 17.70 -4.49 -10.79
C LEU A 672 17.71 -4.45 -12.34
N PRO A 673 18.42 -5.37 -12.99
CA PRO A 673 18.32 -5.59 -14.43
C PRO A 673 16.90 -5.95 -14.88
N VAL A 674 16.26 -5.04 -15.60
CA VAL A 674 14.90 -5.27 -16.14
C VAL A 674 14.88 -6.30 -17.27
N ARG A 675 16.01 -6.51 -17.94
CA ARG A 675 16.10 -7.38 -19.11
C ARG A 675 15.99 -8.86 -18.75
N THR A 676 16.47 -9.25 -17.56
CA THR A 676 16.46 -10.64 -17.09
C THR A 676 15.16 -11.02 -16.40
N GLU A 677 14.32 -10.08 -15.97
CA GLU A 677 13.06 -10.32 -15.24
C GLU A 677 12.16 -11.38 -15.92
N PRO A 678 11.82 -11.31 -17.23
CA PRO A 678 11.00 -12.34 -17.86
C PRO A 678 11.67 -13.73 -17.94
N ILE A 679 13.00 -13.78 -17.95
CA ILE A 679 13.75 -15.03 -17.90
C ILE A 679 13.73 -15.60 -16.48
N LEU A 680 13.83 -14.74 -15.44
CA LEU A 680 13.70 -15.15 -14.05
C LEU A 680 12.34 -15.78 -13.78
N ASP A 681 11.25 -15.21 -14.30
CA ASP A 681 9.91 -15.80 -14.16
C ASP A 681 9.86 -17.23 -14.75
N ILE A 682 10.43 -17.43 -15.94
CA ILE A 682 10.54 -18.77 -16.55
C ILE A 682 11.37 -19.71 -15.67
N ILE A 683 12.47 -19.23 -15.09
CA ILE A 683 13.34 -20.02 -14.23
C ILE A 683 12.58 -20.45 -12.96
N LEU A 684 11.89 -19.52 -12.31
CA LEU A 684 11.15 -19.75 -11.08
C LEU A 684 9.97 -20.70 -11.29
N ASP A 685 9.22 -20.52 -12.37
CA ASP A 685 8.14 -21.43 -12.81
C ASP A 685 8.63 -22.88 -12.93
N GLU A 686 9.72 -23.10 -13.67
CA GLU A 686 10.21 -24.45 -13.94
C GLU A 686 10.93 -25.06 -12.72
N ALA A 687 11.57 -24.24 -11.88
CA ALA A 687 12.23 -24.68 -10.66
C ALA A 687 11.24 -25.22 -9.62
N GLU A 688 9.97 -24.79 -9.64
CA GLU A 688 8.93 -25.28 -8.73
C GLU A 688 8.79 -26.81 -8.79
N ASP A 689 8.88 -27.40 -9.99
CA ASP A 689 8.81 -28.86 -10.16
C ASP A 689 9.97 -29.59 -9.48
N TYR A 690 11.17 -29.02 -9.49
CA TYR A 690 12.32 -29.58 -8.78
C TYR A 690 12.17 -29.42 -7.25
N PHE A 691 11.69 -28.26 -6.79
CA PHE A 691 11.45 -28.02 -5.36
C PHE A 691 10.42 -28.99 -4.78
N ASN A 692 9.37 -29.28 -5.54
CA ASN A 692 8.34 -30.26 -5.19
C ASN A 692 8.77 -31.72 -5.41
N GLY A 693 9.97 -31.96 -5.97
CA GLY A 693 10.51 -33.30 -6.22
C GLY A 693 9.82 -34.06 -7.35
N MET A 694 9.14 -33.34 -8.26
CA MET A 694 8.46 -33.91 -9.42
C MET A 694 9.40 -34.19 -10.59
N LYS A 695 10.45 -33.37 -10.76
CA LYS A 695 11.47 -33.50 -11.81
C LYS A 695 12.88 -33.50 -11.21
N SER A 696 13.83 -34.13 -11.90
CA SER A 696 15.26 -33.99 -11.60
C SER A 696 15.80 -32.62 -12.05
N VAL A 697 17.02 -32.28 -11.62
CA VAL A 697 17.71 -31.05 -12.08
C VAL A 697 17.85 -31.05 -13.61
N GLU A 698 18.24 -32.19 -14.19
CA GLU A 698 18.43 -32.33 -15.63
C GLU A 698 17.13 -32.15 -16.41
N GLU A 699 16.02 -32.69 -15.89
CA GLU A 699 14.69 -32.56 -16.52
C GLU A 699 14.20 -31.11 -16.47
N VAL A 700 14.37 -30.42 -15.35
CA VAL A 700 13.98 -29.00 -15.20
C VAL A 700 14.83 -28.11 -16.11
N VAL A 701 16.15 -28.25 -16.08
CA VAL A 701 17.08 -27.47 -16.91
C VAL A 701 16.74 -27.61 -18.39
N GLN A 702 16.43 -28.83 -18.85
CA GLN A 702 16.07 -29.05 -20.26
C GLN A 702 14.80 -28.28 -20.67
N VAL A 703 13.76 -28.26 -19.83
CA VAL A 703 12.52 -27.54 -20.14
C VAL A 703 12.74 -26.03 -20.05
N MET A 704 13.43 -25.58 -19.01
CA MET A 704 13.80 -24.19 -18.76
C MET A 704 14.57 -23.59 -19.94
N GLU A 705 15.68 -24.21 -20.37
CA GLU A 705 16.46 -23.72 -21.50
C GLU A 705 15.66 -23.64 -22.79
N ASN A 706 14.72 -24.56 -23.02
CA ASN A 706 13.85 -24.51 -24.20
C ASN A 706 12.90 -23.31 -24.15
N ARG A 707 12.31 -23.01 -22.98
CA ARG A 707 11.44 -21.84 -22.78
C ARG A 707 12.23 -20.53 -22.90
N VAL A 708 13.41 -20.45 -22.27
CA VAL A 708 14.28 -19.27 -22.34
C VAL A 708 14.74 -19.01 -23.78
N ARG A 709 15.24 -20.04 -24.49
CA ARG A 709 15.60 -19.90 -25.91
C ARG A 709 14.41 -19.49 -26.77
N LEU A 710 13.20 -19.98 -26.51
CA LEU A 710 12.00 -19.56 -27.24
C LEU A 710 11.72 -18.07 -27.02
N TYR A 711 11.71 -17.62 -25.75
CA TYR A 711 11.53 -16.22 -25.39
C TYR A 711 12.57 -15.31 -26.08
N MET A 712 13.85 -15.67 -26.02
CA MET A 712 14.92 -14.90 -26.66
C MET A 712 14.76 -14.84 -28.19
N ASN A 713 14.33 -15.92 -28.84
CA ASN A 713 14.10 -15.95 -30.29
C ASN A 713 12.92 -15.08 -30.74
N GLU A 714 11.88 -14.98 -29.91
CA GLU A 714 10.70 -14.15 -30.18
C GLU A 714 10.97 -12.66 -29.97
N ASN A 715 11.87 -12.33 -29.04
CA ASN A 715 12.21 -10.95 -28.65
C ASN A 715 13.57 -10.46 -29.18
N ALA A 716 14.27 -11.25 -30.01
CA ALA A 716 15.50 -10.80 -30.64
C ALA A 716 15.21 -9.61 -31.58
N ILE A 717 15.86 -8.48 -31.31
CA ILE A 717 15.86 -7.31 -32.21
C ILE A 717 16.52 -7.75 -33.52
N LYS A 718 15.76 -7.77 -34.61
CA LYS A 718 16.24 -8.11 -35.96
C LYS A 718 16.77 -6.92 -36.74
#